data_AF-A0ABC8KZF7-F1
#
_entry.id   AF-A0ABC8KZF7-F1
#
_cell.length_a   1.000
_cell.length_b   1.000
_cell.length_c   1.000
_cell.angle_alpha   90.00
_cell.angle_beta   90.00
_cell.angle_gamma   90.00
#
_symmetry.space_group_name_H-M   'P 1'
#
loop_
_entity.id
_entity.type
_entity.pdbx_description
1 polymer ?
#
loop_
_entity_poly.entity_id
_entity_poly.type
_entity_poly.pdbx_seq_one_letter_code
_entity_poly.pdbx_strand_id
1 'polypeptide(L)'
;MRKGVRHTDRDRQIVEHELQETGSSPEPEKATNKHVEEEDVEDEEEESVEKIFESREVPSWKKQLTLRAFVVSFMLSILFSFIVMKLNLTTGIIPSLNVSAGLLGFFFVKTWTKVLYKSGYLKQPFTRQENTVIQTCVVASSGIAFSGGFGTYLFGMSERIAKQSGDASRGYKDPSLGWIIGFLFVVSFLGLFSVVPLRKIMVIDFKLTYPSGTATAHLINSFHTPQGAKLAKKQVRMLGKFFSFSFLWSFFQWFFTGGDNCGFSNFPTFGLKAYQYKFYFDFSATYVGVGMICPYIINISVLLGGILSWGIMWPLIETKKGDWFPADVEPSSMHGLQAYKVFIAVAIILGDGLYNFCKVLSRTLSGLFVQLRGTSRTSFTTEEDPSASPHSPMQSYDDQRRTRFFLKDQIPTWFAIGGYIIIAATSTAILPHMFHQLRWYYILVIYICAPVLAFCNAYGAGLTDWSLASTYGKLAIFTIGAWAGSEHGGMLAGLAACGVMMNIVSTASDLTQDFKTGYLTLSSPRSMFISQVIGTAMGCVVSPCVFWLFYNAFDDLGLPNSEYPAPFATVYRSMAKLGVEGVKSLPRECLVLCYAFFGVAIVINIVKDSLPSRWGRFVPLPMAMAIPFFLGPYFAIDMCVGSLILFVWERVDAAKAGAFGTAVASGLICGDGIWSLPSSVLAIAGVNPPAWQSVTMLPLVIDFILEALLKHTDNRECADCRSKAPRWASVNLGIFISSYVCTALESIADWCPHLTATSNVKANQYWESELPPQFERSSSDAFIRAK
;
A
#
# COMPACT_ATOMS: atom_id res chain seq x y z
N MET A 1 -61.33 44.50 -22.13
CA MET A 1 -61.14 45.14 -23.46
C MET A 1 -59.65 45.25 -23.76
N ARG A 2 -59.23 45.22 -25.05
CA ARG A 2 -57.83 45.36 -25.56
C ARG A 2 -56.90 44.20 -25.12
N LYS A 3 -56.37 43.38 -26.06
CA LYS A 3 -55.15 43.55 -26.90
C LYS A 3 -53.84 43.62 -26.06
N GLY A 4 -52.78 42.83 -26.26
CA GLY A 4 -52.54 41.66 -27.14
C GLY A 4 -51.31 41.80 -28.08
N VAL A 5 -50.63 40.68 -28.39
CA VAL A 5 -49.45 40.52 -29.32
C VAL A 5 -48.09 40.98 -28.75
N ARG A 6 -46.88 40.50 -29.14
CA ARG A 6 -46.26 39.14 -29.33
C ARG A 6 -44.71 39.34 -29.51
N HIS A 7 -43.87 38.30 -29.30
CA HIS A 7 -42.40 38.28 -29.45
C HIS A 7 -41.81 38.81 -30.79
N THR A 8 -40.57 39.35 -30.74
CA THR A 8 -39.26 38.88 -31.36
C THR A 8 -38.25 40.05 -31.43
N ASP A 9 -36.92 39.93 -31.57
CA ASP A 9 -35.86 38.95 -31.22
C ASP A 9 -34.48 39.60 -31.59
N ARG A 10 -33.36 39.30 -30.89
CA ARG A 10 -31.94 39.75 -31.17
C ARG A 10 -31.64 41.26 -30.98
N ASP A 11 -30.39 41.76 -30.90
CA ASP A 11 -29.04 41.16 -31.16
C ASP A 11 -27.92 41.63 -30.17
N ARG A 12 -26.63 41.32 -30.44
CA ARG A 12 -25.46 41.44 -29.52
C ARG A 12 -24.50 42.65 -29.72
N GLN A 13 -23.88 43.13 -28.62
CA GLN A 13 -22.46 43.58 -28.39
C GLN A 13 -22.43 44.33 -27.03
N ILE A 14 -21.47 44.26 -26.09
CA ILE A 14 -20.01 44.01 -25.99
C ILE A 14 -19.12 45.16 -26.49
N VAL A 15 -18.70 46.04 -25.56
CA VAL A 15 -17.48 46.88 -25.55
C VAL A 15 -17.00 47.01 -24.08
N GLU A 16 -15.73 47.38 -23.86
CA GLU A 16 -14.97 47.31 -22.59
C GLU A 16 -14.27 48.66 -22.26
N HIS A 17 -13.80 48.88 -21.01
CA HIS A 17 -12.93 50.00 -20.53
C HIS A 17 -13.54 51.43 -20.57
N GLU A 18 -13.18 52.45 -19.73
CA GLU A 18 -12.44 52.58 -18.44
C GLU A 18 -12.98 53.87 -17.71
N LEU A 19 -12.38 54.73 -16.85
CA LEU A 19 -11.05 55.03 -16.23
C LEU A 19 -11.27 56.00 -15.02
N GLN A 20 -10.32 56.12 -14.06
CA GLN A 20 -10.16 57.20 -13.03
C GLN A 20 -11.26 57.36 -11.93
N GLU A 21 -11.02 57.87 -10.71
CA GLU A 21 -9.87 58.48 -9.97
C GLU A 21 -10.09 58.26 -8.42
N THR A 22 -9.25 58.61 -7.41
CA THR A 22 -7.90 59.23 -7.32
C THR A 22 -6.88 58.26 -6.67
N GLY A 23 -6.19 58.40 -5.52
CA GLY A 23 -6.08 59.36 -4.38
C GLY A 23 -4.92 58.97 -3.42
N SER A 24 -4.54 59.79 -2.42
CA SER A 24 -3.40 59.48 -1.50
C SER A 24 -3.60 59.85 0.00
N SER A 25 -2.80 59.20 0.88
CA SER A 25 -2.84 59.21 2.36
C SER A 25 -2.41 60.52 3.03
N PRO A 26 -2.66 60.71 4.36
CA PRO A 26 -1.71 60.19 5.38
C PRO A 26 -2.35 59.55 6.63
N GLU A 27 -1.53 58.90 7.48
CA GLU A 27 -1.90 58.43 8.84
C GLU A 27 -2.01 59.61 9.84
N PRO A 28 -2.64 59.40 11.03
CA PRO A 28 -1.78 59.17 12.21
C PRO A 28 -2.30 58.18 13.28
N GLU A 29 -1.33 57.66 14.04
CA GLU A 29 -1.36 57.23 15.46
C GLU A 29 -2.44 56.26 16.01
N LYS A 30 -2.01 54.99 16.11
CA LYS A 30 -2.19 54.04 17.22
C LYS A 30 -3.07 54.48 18.42
N ALA A 31 -4.24 53.86 18.54
CA ALA A 31 -4.84 53.52 19.84
C ALA A 31 -4.91 51.98 19.96
N THR A 32 -4.36 51.40 21.03
CA THR A 32 -4.29 49.94 21.18
C THR A 32 -5.54 49.39 21.84
N ASN A 33 -6.42 48.74 21.07
CA ASN A 33 -7.53 47.96 21.62
C ASN A 33 -7.48 46.54 21.05
N LYS A 34 -7.13 45.56 21.89
CA LYS A 34 -7.14 44.14 21.52
C LYS A 34 -8.57 43.60 21.61
N HIS A 35 -9.38 43.84 20.58
CA HIS A 35 -10.42 42.87 20.28
C HIS A 35 -9.73 41.59 19.81
N VAL A 36 -9.90 40.53 20.58
CA VAL A 36 -9.72 39.18 20.07
C VAL A 36 -10.91 38.95 19.14
N GLU A 37 -10.64 38.76 17.85
CA GLU A 37 -11.65 38.23 16.92
C GLU A 37 -11.86 36.75 17.28
N GLU A 38 -12.76 36.51 18.23
CA GLU A 38 -13.45 35.22 18.31
C GLU A 38 -14.27 35.12 17.01
N GLU A 39 -13.85 34.24 16.07
CA GLU A 39 -14.67 33.94 14.88
C GLU A 39 -15.99 33.35 15.39
N ASP A 40 -17.04 34.16 15.46
CA ASP A 40 -18.41 33.71 15.73
C ASP A 40 -18.77 32.61 14.72
N VAL A 41 -18.80 31.37 15.20
CA VAL A 41 -19.29 30.22 14.45
C VAL A 41 -20.81 30.19 14.62
N GLU A 42 -21.48 31.15 13.98
CA GLU A 42 -22.93 31.08 13.77
C GLU A 42 -23.29 29.77 13.04
N ASP A 43 -24.44 29.19 13.38
CA ASP A 43 -24.93 27.89 12.90
C ASP A 43 -25.37 27.90 11.41
N GLU A 44 -24.47 28.27 10.48
CA GLU A 44 -24.61 27.94 9.06
C GLU A 44 -24.54 26.41 8.90
N GLU A 45 -25.67 25.76 8.57
CA GLU A 45 -25.75 24.31 8.32
C GLU A 45 -24.54 23.81 7.50
N GLU A 46 -23.83 22.79 7.99
CA GLU A 46 -22.68 22.23 7.28
C GLU A 46 -23.07 21.77 5.86
N GLU A 47 -22.66 22.54 4.85
CA GLU A 47 -22.87 22.17 3.46
C GLU A 47 -22.04 20.92 3.12
N SER A 48 -22.72 19.78 3.03
CA SER A 48 -22.10 18.51 2.66
C SER A 48 -21.53 18.55 1.24
N VAL A 49 -20.57 17.67 0.94
CA VAL A 49 -19.81 17.73 -0.32
C VAL A 49 -20.73 17.65 -1.54
N GLU A 50 -21.79 16.84 -1.51
CA GLU A 50 -22.73 16.80 -2.63
C GLU A 50 -23.71 17.98 -2.65
N LYS A 51 -24.12 18.58 -1.50
CA LYS A 51 -24.90 19.85 -1.48
C LYS A 51 -24.14 20.92 -2.29
N ILE A 52 -22.85 21.10 -2.01
CA ILE A 52 -21.95 22.07 -2.71
C ILE A 52 -21.90 21.81 -4.24
N PHE A 53 -22.01 20.54 -4.66
CA PHE A 53 -22.03 20.16 -6.07
C PHE A 53 -23.45 20.02 -6.65
N GLU A 54 -24.54 20.45 -5.99
CA GLU A 54 -25.91 20.36 -6.51
C GLU A 54 -26.16 21.26 -7.72
N SER A 55 -25.58 22.46 -7.72
CA SER A 55 -25.65 23.41 -8.85
C SER A 55 -24.91 22.96 -10.12
N ARG A 56 -24.16 21.83 -10.09
CA ARG A 56 -23.38 21.32 -11.21
C ARG A 56 -23.92 19.98 -11.72
N GLU A 57 -24.34 19.96 -12.99
CA GLU A 57 -24.75 18.73 -13.68
C GLU A 57 -23.60 17.71 -13.70
N VAL A 58 -23.88 16.48 -13.27
CA VAL A 58 -22.94 15.36 -13.38
C VAL A 58 -22.94 14.86 -14.83
N PRO A 59 -21.81 14.91 -15.57
CA PRO A 59 -21.75 14.47 -16.96
C PRO A 59 -22.10 12.98 -17.08
N SER A 60 -22.85 12.62 -18.12
CA SER A 60 -23.17 11.21 -18.41
C SER A 60 -21.90 10.39 -18.68
N TRP A 61 -21.93 9.08 -18.41
CA TRP A 61 -20.74 8.21 -18.44
C TRP A 61 -19.89 8.33 -19.72
N LYS A 62 -20.53 8.49 -20.89
CA LYS A 62 -19.84 8.72 -22.18
C LYS A 62 -19.09 10.06 -22.25
N LYS A 63 -19.57 11.10 -21.56
CA LYS A 63 -18.93 12.42 -21.45
C LYS A 63 -17.84 12.47 -20.39
N GLN A 64 -17.78 11.50 -19.46
CA GLN A 64 -16.68 11.36 -18.49
C GLN A 64 -15.41 10.80 -19.16
N LEU A 65 -15.57 10.01 -20.22
CA LEU A 65 -14.49 9.39 -21.00
C LEU A 65 -14.07 10.32 -22.15
N THR A 66 -13.04 11.15 -21.94
CA THR A 66 -12.57 12.13 -22.93
C THR A 66 -11.24 11.72 -23.58
N LEU A 67 -11.02 12.15 -24.83
CA LEU A 67 -9.75 11.90 -25.51
C LEU A 67 -8.56 12.55 -24.78
N ARG A 68 -8.72 13.77 -24.23
CA ARG A 68 -7.66 14.45 -23.46
C ARG A 68 -7.32 13.69 -22.18
N ALA A 69 -8.30 13.06 -21.52
CA ALA A 69 -8.05 12.21 -20.36
C ALA A 69 -7.21 10.98 -20.75
N PHE A 70 -7.54 10.28 -21.83
CA PHE A 70 -6.75 9.11 -22.27
C PHE A 70 -5.33 9.48 -22.74
N VAL A 71 -5.15 10.60 -23.44
CA VAL A 71 -3.81 11.08 -23.86
C VAL A 71 -2.93 11.42 -22.65
N VAL A 72 -3.46 12.14 -21.65
CA VAL A 72 -2.73 12.41 -20.40
C VAL A 72 -2.49 11.12 -19.61
N SER A 73 -3.46 10.20 -19.58
CA SER A 73 -3.29 8.89 -18.92
C SER A 73 -2.18 8.06 -19.56
N PHE A 74 -2.00 8.11 -20.88
CA PHE A 74 -0.93 7.42 -21.60
C PHE A 74 0.45 8.00 -21.26
N MET A 75 0.58 9.32 -21.26
CA MET A 75 1.83 10.01 -20.87
C MET A 75 2.22 9.69 -19.42
N LEU A 76 1.25 9.71 -18.49
CA LEU A 76 1.47 9.36 -17.09
C LEU A 76 1.72 7.86 -16.90
N SER A 77 1.06 6.98 -17.66
CA SER A 77 1.28 5.53 -17.61
C SER A 77 2.74 5.15 -17.86
N ILE A 78 3.41 5.81 -18.81
CA ILE A 78 4.82 5.59 -19.10
C ILE A 78 5.67 5.98 -17.88
N LEU A 79 5.50 7.21 -17.37
CA LEU A 79 6.23 7.71 -16.20
C LEU A 79 6.05 6.81 -14.96
N PHE A 80 4.81 6.44 -14.64
CA PHE A 80 4.52 5.60 -13.48
C PHE A 80 4.99 4.15 -13.68
N SER A 81 4.97 3.61 -14.90
CA SER A 81 5.52 2.29 -15.19
C SER A 81 7.04 2.24 -14.98
N PHE A 82 7.80 3.28 -15.34
CA PHE A 82 9.24 3.36 -15.03
C PHE A 82 9.50 3.35 -13.52
N ILE A 83 8.73 4.13 -12.76
CA ILE A 83 8.86 4.23 -11.29
C ILE A 83 8.52 2.89 -10.63
N VAL A 84 7.38 2.28 -10.97
CA VAL A 84 7.00 0.97 -10.45
C VAL A 84 8.00 -0.11 -10.85
N MET A 85 8.57 -0.06 -12.07
CA MET A 85 9.58 -1.03 -12.52
C MET A 85 10.84 -0.95 -11.66
N LYS A 86 11.40 0.25 -11.41
CA LYS A 86 12.57 0.39 -10.53
C LYS A 86 12.26 -0.14 -9.13
N LEU A 87 11.12 0.24 -8.53
CA LEU A 87 10.74 -0.23 -7.20
C LEU A 87 10.54 -1.74 -7.12
N ASN A 88 9.93 -2.37 -8.14
CA ASN A 88 9.75 -3.83 -8.23
C ASN A 88 11.09 -4.58 -8.33
N LEU A 89 12.05 -4.01 -9.07
CA LEU A 89 13.39 -4.59 -9.28
C LEU A 89 14.39 -4.33 -8.14
N THR A 90 14.16 -3.35 -7.26
CA THR A 90 15.05 -3.06 -6.12
C THR A 90 14.45 -3.51 -4.79
N THR A 91 13.35 -2.89 -4.35
CA THR A 91 12.77 -3.08 -3.01
C THR A 91 11.60 -4.06 -2.97
N GLY A 92 10.95 -4.33 -4.11
CA GLY A 92 9.75 -5.16 -4.22
C GLY A 92 8.49 -4.59 -3.54
N ILE A 93 8.58 -3.40 -2.92
CA ILE A 93 7.48 -2.71 -2.24
C ILE A 93 7.15 -1.46 -3.05
N ILE A 94 5.87 -1.29 -3.37
CA ILE A 94 5.37 -0.18 -4.20
C ILE A 94 4.31 0.59 -3.40
N PRO A 95 4.44 1.92 -3.23
CA PRO A 95 3.48 2.73 -2.50
C PRO A 95 2.18 2.93 -3.31
N SER A 96 1.13 3.41 -2.65
CA SER A 96 -0.14 3.75 -3.30
C SER A 96 0.03 4.95 -4.24
N LEU A 97 -0.14 4.71 -5.55
CA LEU A 97 0.09 5.72 -6.60
C LEU A 97 -1.20 6.44 -7.04
N ASN A 98 -2.37 6.07 -6.50
CA ASN A 98 -3.68 6.63 -6.87
C ASN A 98 -3.75 8.15 -6.66
N VAL A 99 -3.27 8.62 -5.50
CA VAL A 99 -3.12 10.05 -5.17
C VAL A 99 -2.31 10.76 -6.24
N SER A 100 -1.10 10.25 -6.48
CA SER A 100 -0.11 10.82 -7.38
C SER A 100 -0.64 10.92 -8.82
N ALA A 101 -1.35 9.90 -9.29
CA ALA A 101 -2.05 9.92 -10.56
C ALA A 101 -3.18 10.96 -10.61
N GLY A 102 -3.95 11.12 -9.52
CA GLY A 102 -5.03 12.10 -9.41
C GLY A 102 -4.57 13.57 -9.36
N LEU A 103 -3.42 13.86 -8.72
CA LEU A 103 -2.81 15.21 -8.76
C LEU A 103 -2.22 15.50 -10.15
N LEU A 104 -1.40 14.61 -10.70
CA LEU A 104 -0.76 14.87 -11.98
C LEU A 104 -1.78 14.91 -13.12
N GLY A 105 -2.80 14.04 -13.11
CA GLY A 105 -3.95 14.14 -14.01
C GLY A 105 -4.61 15.52 -13.97
N PHE A 106 -4.81 16.07 -12.77
CA PHE A 106 -5.35 17.41 -12.60
C PHE A 106 -4.42 18.49 -13.18
N PHE A 107 -3.13 18.45 -12.85
CA PHE A 107 -2.15 19.42 -13.31
C PHE A 107 -1.99 19.43 -14.84
N PHE A 108 -1.83 18.25 -15.45
CA PHE A 108 -1.65 18.12 -16.89
C PHE A 108 -2.91 18.52 -17.67
N VAL A 109 -4.11 18.06 -17.29
CA VAL A 109 -5.34 18.46 -18.01
C VAL A 109 -5.72 19.91 -17.78
N LYS A 110 -5.46 20.48 -16.60
CA LYS A 110 -5.67 21.92 -16.35
C LYS A 110 -4.71 22.78 -17.16
N THR A 111 -3.45 22.37 -17.30
CA THR A 111 -2.45 23.03 -18.15
C THR A 111 -2.84 22.92 -19.64
N TRP A 112 -3.14 21.72 -20.12
CA TRP A 112 -3.62 21.44 -21.48
C TRP A 112 -4.86 22.27 -21.83
N THR A 113 -5.83 22.34 -20.92
CA THR A 113 -7.06 23.13 -21.12
C THR A 113 -6.78 24.64 -21.11
N LYS A 114 -5.85 25.12 -20.29
CA LYS A 114 -5.40 26.54 -20.30
C LYS A 114 -4.69 26.92 -21.61
N VAL A 115 -3.94 26.00 -22.21
CA VAL A 115 -3.34 26.16 -23.55
C VAL A 115 -4.42 26.19 -24.63
N LEU A 116 -5.29 25.17 -24.70
CA LEU A 116 -6.36 25.12 -25.72
C LEU A 116 -7.38 26.26 -25.61
N TYR A 117 -7.60 26.81 -24.41
CA TYR A 117 -8.43 28.01 -24.23
C TYR A 117 -7.77 29.24 -24.86
N LYS A 118 -6.46 29.44 -24.65
CA LYS A 118 -5.69 30.50 -25.35
C LYS A 118 -5.69 30.32 -26.87
N SER A 119 -5.71 29.08 -27.36
CA SER A 119 -5.82 28.78 -28.79
C SER A 119 -7.26 28.80 -29.34
N GLY A 120 -8.28 29.07 -28.51
CA GLY A 120 -9.69 29.16 -28.92
C GLY A 120 -10.41 27.84 -29.25
N TYR A 121 -9.70 26.71 -29.31
CA TYR A 121 -10.22 25.44 -29.84
C TYR A 121 -11.08 24.60 -28.88
N LEU A 122 -11.15 24.91 -27.57
CA LEU A 122 -11.89 24.07 -26.62
C LEU A 122 -12.72 24.85 -25.59
N LYS A 123 -14.01 24.48 -25.47
CA LYS A 123 -14.96 25.04 -24.49
C LYS A 123 -15.45 24.05 -23.42
N GLN A 124 -14.93 22.81 -23.41
CA GLN A 124 -15.38 21.80 -22.45
C GLN A 124 -14.67 21.96 -21.08
N PRO A 125 -15.42 22.18 -19.98
CA PRO A 125 -14.83 22.27 -18.64
C PRO A 125 -14.21 20.94 -18.22
N PHE A 126 -13.26 20.99 -17.29
CA PHE A 126 -12.61 19.81 -16.73
C PHE A 126 -13.32 19.40 -15.42
N THR A 127 -13.73 18.13 -15.32
CA THR A 127 -14.65 17.65 -14.27
C THR A 127 -13.99 16.67 -13.29
N ARG A 128 -14.52 16.56 -12.06
CA ARG A 128 -13.99 15.60 -11.07
C ARG A 128 -14.08 14.14 -11.55
N GLN A 129 -15.10 13.82 -12.34
CA GLN A 129 -15.28 12.50 -12.93
C GLN A 129 -14.22 12.21 -14.00
N GLU A 130 -13.90 13.21 -14.84
CA GLU A 130 -12.83 13.12 -15.82
C GLU A 130 -11.44 12.97 -15.16
N ASN A 131 -11.19 13.65 -14.03
CA ASN A 131 -9.94 13.44 -13.29
C ASN A 131 -9.87 12.05 -12.64
N THR A 132 -11.01 11.53 -12.15
CA THR A 132 -11.10 10.14 -11.64
C THR A 132 -10.81 9.14 -12.77
N VAL A 133 -11.38 9.35 -13.97
CA VAL A 133 -11.12 8.55 -15.18
C VAL A 133 -9.62 8.46 -15.53
N ILE A 134 -8.84 9.53 -15.31
CA ILE A 134 -7.38 9.55 -15.51
C ILE A 134 -6.67 8.73 -14.43
N GLN A 135 -7.01 8.97 -13.16
CA GLN A 135 -6.44 8.24 -12.03
C GLN A 135 -6.65 6.73 -12.18
N THR A 136 -7.86 6.29 -12.50
CA THR A 136 -8.19 4.88 -12.77
C THR A 136 -7.35 4.31 -13.91
N CYS A 137 -7.23 5.02 -15.03
CA CYS A 137 -6.47 4.56 -16.19
C CYS A 137 -4.95 4.43 -15.89
N VAL A 138 -4.36 5.39 -15.18
CA VAL A 138 -2.93 5.37 -14.80
C VAL A 138 -2.63 4.30 -13.75
N VAL A 139 -3.52 4.10 -12.77
CA VAL A 139 -3.37 3.06 -11.73
C VAL A 139 -3.55 1.67 -12.33
N ALA A 140 -4.55 1.45 -13.18
CA ALA A 140 -4.72 0.19 -13.90
C ALA A 140 -3.51 -0.18 -14.77
N SER A 141 -2.85 0.83 -15.34
CA SER A 141 -1.69 0.66 -16.22
C SER A 141 -0.41 0.38 -15.44
N SER A 142 -0.12 1.19 -14.41
CA SER A 142 1.05 1.01 -13.53
C SER A 142 0.91 -0.20 -12.59
N GLY A 143 -0.32 -0.60 -12.26
CA GLY A 143 -0.62 -1.85 -11.56
C GLY A 143 -0.10 -3.08 -12.31
N ILE A 144 -0.12 -3.09 -13.65
CA ILE A 144 0.48 -4.18 -14.44
C ILE A 144 2.01 -4.22 -14.30
N ALA A 145 2.68 -3.10 -14.04
CA ALA A 145 4.12 -3.11 -13.73
C ALA A 145 4.43 -3.75 -12.36
N PHE A 146 3.44 -3.91 -11.48
CA PHE A 146 3.52 -4.74 -10.28
C PHE A 146 3.05 -6.18 -10.55
N SER A 147 1.77 -6.35 -10.92
CA SER A 147 1.11 -7.65 -11.04
C SER A 147 1.63 -8.49 -12.20
N GLY A 148 2.28 -7.88 -13.20
CA GLY A 148 2.94 -8.56 -14.32
C GLY A 148 4.21 -9.34 -13.95
N GLY A 149 4.67 -9.24 -12.71
CA GLY A 149 5.66 -10.16 -12.14
C GLY A 149 7.13 -9.86 -12.46
N PHE A 150 7.43 -8.66 -12.96
CA PHE A 150 8.73 -8.29 -13.52
C PHE A 150 9.90 -8.35 -12.53
N GLY A 151 9.68 -8.10 -11.24
CA GLY A 151 10.65 -8.35 -10.16
C GLY A 151 10.35 -9.62 -9.33
N THR A 152 9.37 -10.43 -9.75
CA THR A 152 8.86 -11.58 -8.97
C THR A 152 8.70 -12.83 -9.86
N TYR A 153 7.50 -13.39 -10.02
CA TYR A 153 7.27 -14.70 -10.66
C TYR A 153 7.72 -14.75 -12.13
N LEU A 154 7.64 -13.64 -12.88
CA LEU A 154 7.94 -13.64 -14.31
C LEU A 154 9.44 -13.74 -14.53
N PHE A 155 10.21 -12.93 -13.81
CA PHE A 155 11.66 -12.95 -13.90
C PHE A 155 12.28 -14.16 -13.16
N GLY A 156 11.60 -14.73 -12.16
CA GLY A 156 11.96 -16.02 -11.55
C GLY A 156 11.90 -17.22 -12.51
N MET A 157 11.26 -17.09 -13.68
CA MET A 157 11.33 -18.08 -14.75
C MET A 157 12.61 -17.99 -15.60
N SER A 158 13.40 -16.92 -15.51
CA SER A 158 14.61 -16.71 -16.33
C SER A 158 15.74 -17.68 -15.98
N GLU A 159 16.66 -17.88 -16.93
CA GLU A 159 17.89 -18.64 -16.74
C GLU A 159 18.82 -17.96 -15.70
N ARG A 160 18.83 -16.61 -15.67
CA ARG A 160 19.63 -15.82 -14.71
C ARG A 160 19.31 -16.21 -13.26
N ILE A 161 18.02 -16.23 -12.91
CA ILE A 161 17.54 -16.59 -11.56
C ILE A 161 17.59 -18.11 -11.32
N ALA A 162 17.44 -18.94 -12.37
CA ALA A 162 17.61 -20.40 -12.27
C ALA A 162 19.03 -20.79 -11.83
N LYS A 163 20.06 -20.20 -12.46
CA LYS A 163 21.46 -20.43 -12.14
C LYS A 163 21.80 -20.05 -10.69
N GLN A 164 21.29 -18.92 -10.21
CA GLN A 164 21.47 -18.48 -8.82
C GLN A 164 20.78 -19.41 -7.80
N SER A 165 19.63 -19.98 -8.15
CA SER A 165 18.86 -20.88 -7.27
C SER A 165 19.41 -22.32 -7.22
N GLY A 166 20.57 -22.56 -7.83
CA GLY A 166 21.17 -23.89 -7.97
C GLY A 166 20.45 -24.84 -8.93
N ASP A 167 19.50 -24.34 -9.73
CA ASP A 167 18.66 -25.17 -10.61
C ASP A 167 19.27 -25.30 -12.01
N ALA A 168 20.24 -26.20 -12.17
CA ALA A 168 20.82 -26.53 -13.49
C ALA A 168 19.89 -27.36 -14.41
N SER A 169 18.59 -27.48 -14.09
CA SER A 169 17.62 -28.27 -14.86
C SER A 169 16.88 -27.44 -15.90
N ARG A 170 16.32 -28.11 -16.93
CA ARG A 170 15.68 -27.50 -18.13
C ARG A 170 14.35 -26.74 -17.85
N GLY A 171 14.13 -26.26 -16.64
CA GLY A 171 12.94 -25.53 -16.19
C GLY A 171 13.14 -24.01 -16.12
N TYR A 172 13.43 -23.39 -17.26
CA TYR A 172 13.48 -21.93 -17.42
C TYR A 172 12.82 -21.48 -18.73
N LYS A 173 12.43 -20.21 -18.80
CA LYS A 173 11.88 -19.53 -19.98
C LYS A 173 12.19 -18.05 -19.87
N ASP A 174 13.13 -17.58 -20.67
CA ASP A 174 13.63 -16.21 -20.55
C ASP A 174 12.61 -15.15 -21.00
N PRO A 175 12.70 -13.93 -20.42
CA PRO A 175 11.86 -12.81 -20.84
C PRO A 175 11.98 -12.53 -22.33
N SER A 176 10.85 -12.37 -23.01
CA SER A 176 10.80 -11.91 -24.40
C SER A 176 9.53 -11.08 -24.62
N LEU A 177 9.70 -9.88 -25.16
CA LEU A 177 8.67 -8.84 -25.24
C LEU A 177 7.35 -9.36 -25.82
N GLY A 178 7.41 -10.15 -26.90
CA GLY A 178 6.23 -10.69 -27.58
C GLY A 178 5.41 -11.65 -26.72
N TRP A 179 6.05 -12.61 -26.03
CA TRP A 179 5.29 -13.55 -25.19
C TRP A 179 4.80 -12.90 -23.89
N ILE A 180 5.55 -11.93 -23.34
CA ILE A 180 5.13 -11.21 -22.13
C ILE A 180 3.88 -10.37 -22.40
N ILE A 181 3.87 -9.57 -23.48
CA ILE A 181 2.70 -8.80 -23.89
C ILE A 181 1.49 -9.73 -24.09
N GLY A 182 1.68 -10.82 -24.84
CA GLY A 182 0.63 -11.82 -25.07
C GLY A 182 0.09 -12.43 -23.78
N PHE A 183 0.96 -12.80 -22.83
CA PHE A 183 0.57 -13.37 -21.55
C PHE A 183 -0.28 -12.39 -20.73
N LEU A 184 0.14 -11.14 -20.61
CA LEU A 184 -0.57 -10.13 -19.82
C LEU A 184 -1.94 -9.79 -20.43
N PHE A 185 -2.05 -9.70 -21.76
CA PHE A 185 -3.35 -9.57 -22.43
C PHE A 185 -4.29 -10.75 -22.18
N VAL A 186 -3.74 -11.95 -21.97
CA VAL A 186 -4.49 -13.20 -21.78
C VAL A 186 -4.92 -13.43 -20.32
N VAL A 187 -4.32 -12.76 -19.34
CA VAL A 187 -4.66 -12.93 -17.90
C VAL A 187 -5.27 -11.70 -17.21
N SER A 188 -4.85 -10.49 -17.57
CA SER A 188 -5.06 -9.31 -16.71
C SER A 188 -6.50 -8.78 -16.66
N PHE A 189 -7.33 -9.13 -17.64
CA PHE A 189 -8.72 -8.65 -17.73
C PHE A 189 -9.70 -9.45 -16.86
N LEU A 190 -9.38 -10.68 -16.46
CA LEU A 190 -10.31 -11.57 -15.76
C LEU A 190 -10.74 -11.05 -14.37
N GLY A 191 -9.84 -10.38 -13.65
CA GLY A 191 -10.15 -9.72 -12.38
C GLY A 191 -11.27 -8.69 -12.50
N LEU A 192 -11.25 -7.90 -13.58
CA LEU A 192 -12.23 -6.85 -13.86
C LEU A 192 -13.65 -7.41 -13.92
N PHE A 193 -13.85 -8.50 -14.66
CA PHE A 193 -15.17 -9.12 -14.81
C PHE A 193 -15.61 -9.87 -13.54
N SER A 194 -14.67 -10.43 -12.77
CA SER A 194 -14.97 -11.19 -11.54
C SER A 194 -15.61 -10.32 -10.44
N VAL A 195 -15.20 -9.05 -10.31
CA VAL A 195 -15.60 -8.18 -9.18
C VAL A 195 -16.74 -7.22 -9.51
N VAL A 196 -17.04 -7.01 -10.79
CA VAL A 196 -18.17 -6.17 -11.24
C VAL A 196 -19.52 -6.55 -10.60
N PRO A 197 -19.90 -7.83 -10.39
CA PRO A 197 -21.10 -8.20 -9.64
C PRO A 197 -21.05 -7.80 -8.16
N LEU A 198 -19.85 -7.90 -7.55
CA LEU A 198 -19.62 -7.73 -6.12
C LEU A 198 -19.56 -6.25 -5.68
N ARG A 199 -19.29 -5.32 -6.61
CA ARG A 199 -19.12 -3.88 -6.31
C ARG A 199 -20.20 -3.24 -5.43
N LYS A 200 -21.49 -3.65 -5.55
CA LYS A 200 -22.56 -3.14 -4.67
C LYS A 200 -22.35 -3.60 -3.23
N ILE A 201 -22.07 -4.89 -3.06
CA ILE A 201 -21.86 -5.52 -1.75
C ILE A 201 -20.68 -4.86 -1.04
N MET A 202 -19.61 -4.58 -1.78
CA MET A 202 -18.36 -4.05 -1.23
C MET A 202 -18.43 -2.54 -0.93
N VAL A 203 -18.96 -1.73 -1.86
CA VAL A 203 -18.97 -0.25 -1.74
C VAL A 203 -20.19 0.28 -0.98
N ILE A 204 -21.37 -0.34 -1.14
CA ILE A 204 -22.63 0.13 -0.54
C ILE A 204 -23.03 -0.71 0.67
N ASP A 205 -23.12 -2.05 0.53
CA ASP A 205 -23.73 -2.87 1.59
C ASP A 205 -22.79 -3.12 2.79
N PHE A 206 -21.49 -3.28 2.53
CA PHE A 206 -20.43 -3.35 3.55
C PHE A 206 -19.79 -1.99 3.87
N LYS A 207 -20.06 -0.96 3.05
CA LYS A 207 -19.43 0.38 3.12
C LYS A 207 -17.91 0.38 3.30
N LEU A 208 -17.19 -0.56 2.67
CA LEU A 208 -15.73 -0.71 2.82
C LEU A 208 -14.98 0.59 2.54
N THR A 209 -13.90 0.83 3.28
CA THR A 209 -13.24 2.13 3.38
C THR A 209 -12.36 2.44 2.17
N TYR A 210 -11.49 1.51 1.74
CA TYR A 210 -10.39 1.77 0.80
C TYR A 210 -9.68 3.12 1.07
N PRO A 211 -8.90 3.24 2.17
CA PRO A 211 -8.28 4.50 2.59
C PRO A 211 -7.62 5.33 1.47
N SER A 212 -6.83 4.72 0.59
CA SER A 212 -6.21 5.37 -0.59
C SER A 212 -7.23 5.88 -1.60
N GLY A 213 -8.27 5.10 -1.90
CA GLY A 213 -9.35 5.52 -2.81
C GLY A 213 -10.19 6.66 -2.20
N THR A 214 -10.45 6.60 -0.91
CA THR A 214 -11.13 7.66 -0.15
C THR A 214 -10.29 8.95 -0.11
N ALA A 215 -9.00 8.87 0.23
CA ALA A 215 -8.09 10.02 0.24
C ALA A 215 -7.95 10.65 -1.15
N THR A 216 -7.83 9.82 -2.19
CA THR A 216 -7.81 10.22 -3.60
C THR A 216 -9.11 10.93 -4.00
N ALA A 217 -10.28 10.44 -3.58
CA ALA A 217 -11.56 11.10 -3.84
C ALA A 217 -11.68 12.46 -3.12
N HIS A 218 -11.22 12.57 -1.87
CA HIS A 218 -11.19 13.86 -1.15
C HIS A 218 -10.24 14.86 -1.82
N LEU A 219 -9.09 14.41 -2.32
CA LEU A 219 -8.16 15.24 -3.10
C LEU A 219 -8.79 15.72 -4.42
N ILE A 220 -9.42 14.81 -5.18
CA ILE A 220 -10.09 15.14 -6.45
C ILE A 220 -11.27 16.10 -6.22
N ASN A 221 -12.12 15.86 -5.21
CA ASN A 221 -13.21 16.78 -4.86
C ASN A 221 -12.67 18.17 -4.47
N SER A 222 -11.59 18.21 -3.68
CA SER A 222 -10.91 19.46 -3.28
C SER A 222 -10.47 20.31 -4.48
N PHE A 223 -9.86 19.69 -5.50
CA PHE A 223 -9.37 20.42 -6.68
C PHE A 223 -10.47 20.98 -7.61
N HIS A 224 -11.69 20.43 -7.55
CA HIS A 224 -12.83 20.86 -8.37
C HIS A 224 -13.89 21.66 -7.60
N THR A 225 -13.69 21.92 -6.30
CA THR A 225 -14.61 22.67 -5.43
C THR A 225 -15.01 24.03 -6.03
N PRO A 226 -16.30 24.44 -6.02
CA PRO A 226 -16.73 25.75 -6.52
C PRO A 226 -16.19 26.92 -5.68
N GLN A 227 -16.06 28.09 -6.30
CA GLN A 227 -15.81 29.35 -5.59
C GLN A 227 -17.11 29.76 -4.88
N GLY A 228 -17.12 29.74 -3.55
CA GLY A 228 -18.25 30.16 -2.72
C GLY A 228 -18.32 29.46 -1.36
N ALA A 229 -18.24 28.13 -1.34
CA ALA A 229 -18.45 27.32 -0.13
C ALA A 229 -17.36 27.56 0.95
N LYS A 230 -17.74 28.23 2.06
CA LYS A 230 -16.84 28.57 3.19
C LYS A 230 -16.21 27.33 3.81
N LEU A 231 -17.02 26.32 4.16
CA LEU A 231 -16.58 25.10 4.83
C LEU A 231 -15.61 24.29 3.96
N ALA A 232 -15.94 24.07 2.68
CA ALA A 232 -15.03 23.40 1.76
C ALA A 232 -13.73 24.19 1.54
N LYS A 233 -13.76 25.53 1.50
CA LYS A 233 -12.53 26.35 1.48
C LYS A 233 -11.68 26.15 2.75
N LYS A 234 -12.30 26.02 3.94
CA LYS A 234 -11.60 25.64 5.19
C LYS A 234 -11.03 24.21 5.09
N GLN A 235 -11.79 23.23 4.58
CA GLN A 235 -11.32 21.84 4.36
C GLN A 235 -10.14 21.75 3.37
N VAL A 236 -10.23 22.42 2.21
CA VAL A 236 -9.15 22.46 1.20
C VAL A 236 -7.88 23.12 1.78
N ARG A 237 -8.03 24.16 2.62
CA ARG A 237 -6.89 24.77 3.33
C ARG A 237 -6.24 23.79 4.32
N MET A 238 -7.04 23.01 5.05
CA MET A 238 -6.54 22.00 5.99
C MET A 238 -5.83 20.85 5.26
N LEU A 239 -6.44 20.29 4.21
CA LEU A 239 -5.83 19.26 3.37
C LEU A 239 -4.51 19.75 2.77
N GLY A 240 -4.48 20.98 2.22
CA GLY A 240 -3.26 21.60 1.69
C GLY A 240 -2.16 21.82 2.74
N LYS A 241 -2.53 22.21 3.98
CA LYS A 241 -1.56 22.36 5.08
C LYS A 241 -0.90 21.02 5.44
N PHE A 242 -1.69 19.97 5.64
CA PHE A 242 -1.17 18.65 6.04
C PHE A 242 -0.48 17.93 4.89
N PHE A 243 -0.90 18.18 3.64
CA PHE A 243 -0.18 17.81 2.42
C PHE A 243 1.24 18.39 2.40
N SER A 244 1.38 19.71 2.55
CA SER A 244 2.71 20.34 2.54
C SER A 244 3.58 19.92 3.73
N PHE A 245 3.00 19.77 4.92
CA PHE A 245 3.71 19.22 6.08
C PHE A 245 4.23 17.81 5.79
N SER A 246 3.37 16.92 5.28
CA SER A 246 3.72 15.53 5.01
C SER A 246 4.74 15.38 3.88
N PHE A 247 4.62 16.15 2.79
CA PHE A 247 5.59 16.15 1.70
C PHE A 247 6.98 16.59 2.18
N LEU A 248 7.04 17.62 3.03
CA LEU A 248 8.29 18.09 3.64
C LEU A 248 8.83 17.10 4.69
N TRP A 249 7.95 16.39 5.40
CA TRP A 249 8.34 15.33 6.33
C TRP A 249 8.97 14.14 5.62
N SER A 250 8.37 13.66 4.53
CA SER A 250 8.93 12.56 3.73
C SER A 250 10.22 12.96 3.02
N PHE A 251 10.35 14.24 2.59
CA PHE A 251 11.64 14.80 2.14
C PHE A 251 12.69 14.78 3.26
N PHE A 252 12.34 15.22 4.48
CA PHE A 252 13.22 15.16 5.66
C PHE A 252 13.64 13.72 5.96
N GLN A 253 12.70 12.77 6.03
CA GLN A 253 13.00 11.35 6.24
C GLN A 253 13.97 10.83 5.17
N TRP A 254 13.70 11.10 3.88
CA TRP A 254 14.59 10.71 2.78
C TRP A 254 15.99 11.33 2.90
N PHE A 255 16.07 12.64 3.17
CA PHE A 255 17.33 13.38 3.31
C PHE A 255 18.19 12.83 4.45
N PHE A 256 17.56 12.36 5.53
CA PHE A 256 18.24 11.75 6.68
C PHE A 256 18.32 10.21 6.64
N THR A 257 17.92 9.53 5.56
CA THR A 257 17.98 8.05 5.48
C THR A 257 19.40 7.51 5.69
N GLY A 258 20.42 8.18 5.15
CA GLY A 258 21.84 7.87 5.40
C GLY A 258 22.41 6.59 4.77
N GLY A 259 21.59 5.58 4.48
CA GLY A 259 22.01 4.27 3.95
C GLY A 259 21.03 3.16 4.33
N ASP A 260 21.47 1.91 4.20
CA ASP A 260 20.61 0.75 4.51
C ASP A 260 20.42 0.53 6.01
N ASN A 261 19.17 0.43 6.46
CA ASN A 261 18.74 0.22 7.85
C ASN A 261 19.13 1.33 8.86
N CYS A 262 19.62 2.49 8.41
CA CYS A 262 19.74 3.70 9.23
C CYS A 262 18.65 4.72 8.86
N GLY A 263 18.76 5.96 9.36
CA GLY A 263 17.74 6.99 9.16
C GLY A 263 16.59 6.98 10.17
N PHE A 264 15.79 8.05 10.13
CA PHE A 264 14.71 8.31 11.10
C PHE A 264 13.58 7.26 11.03
N SER A 265 13.37 6.66 9.86
CA SER A 265 12.43 5.55 9.62
C SER A 265 12.84 4.22 10.26
N ASN A 266 14.11 4.09 10.70
CA ASN A 266 14.63 2.92 11.41
C ASN A 266 14.95 3.24 12.88
N PHE A 267 14.41 4.34 13.44
CA PHE A 267 14.71 4.74 14.80
C PHE A 267 14.15 3.74 15.85
N PRO A 268 14.98 3.20 16.77
CA PRO A 268 14.58 2.16 17.72
C PRO A 268 13.75 2.73 18.90
N THR A 269 12.56 3.26 18.58
CA THR A 269 11.67 4.03 19.46
C THR A 269 11.33 3.32 20.77
N PHE A 270 11.22 1.99 20.76
CA PHE A 270 10.92 1.15 21.94
C PHE A 270 12.14 0.36 22.44
N GLY A 271 13.35 0.79 22.06
CA GLY A 271 14.63 0.17 22.41
C GLY A 271 15.09 -0.92 21.43
N LEU A 272 16.40 -1.21 21.45
CA LEU A 272 17.07 -2.10 20.48
C LEU A 272 16.45 -3.51 20.41
N LYS A 273 16.01 -4.08 21.53
CA LYS A 273 15.38 -5.41 21.56
C LYS A 273 13.99 -5.43 20.91
N ALA A 274 13.23 -4.34 21.00
CA ALA A 274 11.96 -4.20 20.30
C ALA A 274 12.18 -4.02 18.78
N TYR A 275 13.19 -3.21 18.42
CA TYR A 275 13.60 -2.98 17.04
C TYR A 275 14.03 -4.28 16.30
N GLN A 276 14.73 -5.19 16.98
CA GLN A 276 15.08 -6.52 16.42
C GLN A 276 13.84 -7.33 15.98
N TYR A 277 12.74 -7.26 16.74
CA TYR A 277 11.45 -7.87 16.39
C TYR A 277 10.54 -6.94 15.56
N LYS A 278 11.13 -5.93 14.91
CA LYS A 278 10.47 -4.92 14.05
C LYS A 278 9.39 -4.08 14.77
N PHE A 279 9.43 -3.96 16.10
CA PHE A 279 8.61 -3.01 16.87
C PHE A 279 9.33 -1.67 17.00
N TYR A 280 9.00 -0.75 16.11
CA TYR A 280 9.36 0.67 16.14
C TYR A 280 8.27 1.49 15.44
N PHE A 281 8.26 2.80 15.68
CA PHE A 281 7.45 3.77 14.94
C PHE A 281 8.30 4.21 13.73
N ASP A 282 7.81 4.04 12.50
CA ASP A 282 8.58 4.41 11.29
C ASP A 282 8.36 5.87 10.87
N PHE A 283 7.47 6.56 11.57
CA PHE A 283 7.06 7.94 11.36
C PHE A 283 6.44 8.19 9.97
N SER A 284 5.90 7.16 9.31
CA SER A 284 5.21 7.33 8.02
C SER A 284 3.92 8.12 8.18
N ALA A 285 3.89 9.30 7.59
CA ALA A 285 2.68 10.10 7.51
C ALA A 285 1.57 9.38 6.71
N THR A 286 1.89 8.51 5.75
CA THR A 286 0.90 7.61 5.12
C THR A 286 0.25 6.69 6.14
N TYR A 287 1.01 5.94 6.95
CA TYR A 287 0.43 4.99 7.91
C TYR A 287 -0.35 5.69 9.02
N VAL A 288 0.13 6.84 9.53
CA VAL A 288 -0.63 7.69 10.46
C VAL A 288 -1.93 8.19 9.82
N GLY A 289 -1.89 8.65 8.56
CA GLY A 289 -3.08 9.08 7.82
C GLY A 289 -4.08 7.94 7.58
N VAL A 290 -3.62 6.76 7.15
CA VAL A 290 -4.47 5.56 7.03
C VAL A 290 -5.06 5.18 8.38
N GLY A 291 -4.29 5.29 9.46
CA GLY A 291 -4.73 5.09 10.84
C GLY A 291 -5.84 6.02 11.33
N MET A 292 -5.98 7.20 10.71
CA MET A 292 -7.10 8.13 10.95
C MET A 292 -8.34 7.81 10.09
N ILE A 293 -8.20 7.19 8.91
CA ILE A 293 -9.36 6.84 8.04
C ILE A 293 -9.90 5.44 8.37
N CYS A 294 -9.04 4.51 8.77
CA CYS A 294 -9.43 3.14 9.15
C CYS A 294 -10.18 3.12 10.50
N PRO A 295 -11.35 2.47 10.59
CA PRO A 295 -12.04 2.23 11.86
C PRO A 295 -11.12 1.60 12.93
N TYR A 296 -11.19 2.10 14.16
CA TYR A 296 -10.31 1.74 15.28
C TYR A 296 -10.06 0.22 15.45
N ILE A 297 -11.09 -0.61 15.27
CA ILE A 297 -10.97 -2.08 15.37
C ILE A 297 -10.00 -2.69 14.35
N ILE A 298 -9.85 -2.09 13.17
CA ILE A 298 -8.91 -2.55 12.14
C ILE A 298 -7.49 -2.36 12.64
N ASN A 299 -7.13 -1.14 13.06
CA ASN A 299 -5.77 -0.80 13.46
C ASN A 299 -5.35 -1.57 14.73
N ILE A 300 -6.29 -1.74 15.68
CA ILE A 300 -6.11 -2.63 16.85
C ILE A 300 -5.92 -4.10 16.40
N SER A 301 -6.65 -4.59 15.39
CA SER A 301 -6.47 -5.95 14.86
C SER A 301 -5.11 -6.12 14.19
N VAL A 302 -4.62 -5.14 13.43
CA VAL A 302 -3.26 -5.14 12.87
C VAL A 302 -2.23 -5.16 14.02
N LEU A 303 -2.37 -4.32 15.04
CA LEU A 303 -1.43 -4.32 16.17
C LEU A 303 -1.42 -5.66 16.95
N LEU A 304 -2.60 -6.25 17.20
CA LEU A 304 -2.74 -7.59 17.81
C LEU A 304 -2.09 -8.67 16.95
N GLY A 305 -2.24 -8.60 15.62
CA GLY A 305 -1.55 -9.47 14.68
C GLY A 305 -0.02 -9.36 14.75
N GLY A 306 0.48 -8.13 14.91
CA GLY A 306 1.91 -7.84 15.10
C GLY A 306 2.48 -8.40 16.41
N ILE A 307 1.77 -8.19 17.52
CA ILE A 307 2.10 -8.73 18.85
C ILE A 307 2.11 -10.27 18.80
N LEU A 308 1.07 -10.88 18.23
CA LEU A 308 0.95 -12.33 18.12
C LEU A 308 2.06 -12.94 17.25
N SER A 309 2.35 -12.36 16.08
CA SER A 309 3.34 -12.92 15.16
C SER A 309 4.79 -12.64 15.57
N TRP A 310 5.21 -11.38 15.57
CA TRP A 310 6.62 -11.01 15.82
C TRP A 310 6.95 -10.89 17.31
N GLY A 311 5.97 -10.62 18.17
CA GLY A 311 6.18 -10.55 19.62
C GLY A 311 6.16 -11.91 20.33
N ILE A 312 5.47 -12.91 19.77
CA ILE A 312 5.23 -14.20 20.42
C ILE A 312 5.60 -15.38 19.52
N MET A 313 4.96 -15.55 18.35
CA MET A 313 5.09 -16.78 17.55
C MET A 313 6.48 -16.97 16.93
N TRP A 314 7.04 -15.96 16.26
CA TRP A 314 8.35 -16.09 15.62
C TRP A 314 9.48 -16.33 16.63
N PRO A 315 9.56 -15.61 17.77
CA PRO A 315 10.50 -15.93 18.85
C PRO A 315 10.34 -17.37 19.36
N LEU A 316 9.10 -17.85 19.59
CA LEU A 316 8.88 -19.21 20.09
C LEU A 316 9.26 -20.29 19.07
N ILE A 317 8.92 -20.12 17.78
CA ILE A 317 9.31 -21.06 16.72
C ILE A 317 10.83 -21.03 16.52
N GLU A 318 11.49 -19.88 16.67
CA GLU A 318 12.95 -19.75 16.60
C GLU A 318 13.65 -20.56 17.70
N THR A 319 13.07 -20.72 18.90
CA THR A 319 13.60 -21.65 19.93
C THR A 319 13.52 -23.14 19.54
N LYS A 320 12.85 -23.49 18.44
CA LYS A 320 12.75 -24.85 17.88
C LYS A 320 13.64 -25.08 16.66
N LYS A 321 14.53 -24.13 16.35
CA LYS A 321 15.60 -24.30 15.37
C LYS A 321 16.46 -25.53 15.73
N GLY A 322 16.62 -26.45 14.78
CA GLY A 322 17.27 -27.76 14.96
C GLY A 322 16.32 -28.96 15.14
N ASP A 323 15.05 -28.75 15.51
CA ASP A 323 14.03 -29.82 15.63
C ASP A 323 12.87 -29.61 14.64
N TRP A 324 12.35 -28.38 14.54
CA TRP A 324 11.24 -28.05 13.65
C TRP A 324 11.69 -27.62 12.25
N PHE A 325 12.89 -27.06 12.13
CA PHE A 325 13.55 -26.73 10.88
C PHE A 325 15.08 -26.77 11.07
N PRO A 326 15.89 -26.99 10.02
CA PRO A 326 17.33 -27.22 10.19
C PRO A 326 18.08 -25.99 10.73
N ALA A 327 19.21 -26.22 11.40
CA ALA A 327 19.95 -25.18 12.11
C ALA A 327 20.90 -24.36 11.21
N ASP A 328 21.29 -24.95 10.09
CA ASP A 328 22.19 -24.45 9.05
C ASP A 328 21.51 -23.50 8.04
N VAL A 329 20.17 -23.47 8.00
CA VAL A 329 19.43 -22.64 7.04
C VAL A 329 19.40 -21.16 7.45
N GLU A 330 19.56 -20.26 6.46
CA GLU A 330 19.36 -18.83 6.62
C GLU A 330 17.91 -18.47 7.04
N PRO A 331 17.70 -17.38 7.82
CA PRO A 331 16.37 -16.89 8.18
C PRO A 331 15.49 -16.47 6.99
N SER A 332 16.12 -16.16 5.86
CA SER A 332 15.52 -15.80 4.56
C SER A 332 14.81 -16.99 3.88
N SER A 333 15.22 -18.22 4.19
CA SER A 333 14.94 -19.40 3.38
C SER A 333 13.56 -20.00 3.63
N MET A 334 12.96 -20.50 2.55
CA MET A 334 11.68 -21.19 2.55
C MET A 334 11.71 -22.60 3.18
N HIS A 335 12.87 -23.10 3.60
CA HIS A 335 12.99 -24.29 4.46
C HIS A 335 13.20 -23.94 5.96
N GLY A 336 13.20 -22.65 6.29
CA GLY A 336 13.34 -22.12 7.66
C GLY A 336 12.11 -21.34 8.13
N LEU A 337 12.35 -20.37 9.02
CA LEU A 337 11.31 -19.55 9.67
C LEU A 337 10.39 -18.82 8.65
N GLN A 338 10.90 -18.46 7.48
CA GLN A 338 10.14 -17.76 6.44
C GLN A 338 8.96 -18.58 5.89
N ALA A 339 9.04 -19.92 5.94
CA ALA A 339 7.91 -20.77 5.56
C ALA A 339 6.68 -20.53 6.45
N TYR A 340 6.87 -20.56 7.77
CA TYR A 340 5.79 -20.32 8.74
C TYR A 340 5.21 -18.91 8.58
N LYS A 341 6.07 -17.90 8.38
CA LYS A 341 5.65 -16.51 8.12
C LYS A 341 4.70 -16.40 6.93
N VAL A 342 5.04 -17.04 5.82
CA VAL A 342 4.24 -17.02 4.60
C VAL A 342 2.97 -17.88 4.73
N PHE A 343 3.11 -19.16 5.07
CA PHE A 343 1.99 -20.11 5.01
C PHE A 343 0.95 -19.91 6.13
N ILE A 344 1.34 -19.44 7.32
CA ILE A 344 0.36 -19.13 8.38
C ILE A 344 -0.41 -17.86 8.05
N ALA A 345 0.24 -16.81 7.53
CA ALA A 345 -0.44 -15.60 7.07
C ALA A 345 -1.47 -15.95 5.97
N VAL A 346 -1.04 -16.72 4.97
CA VAL A 346 -1.90 -17.32 3.91
C VAL A 346 -3.13 -18.02 4.51
N ALA A 347 -2.94 -18.85 5.54
CA ALA A 347 -4.02 -19.63 6.14
C ALA A 347 -5.06 -18.76 6.86
N ILE A 348 -4.63 -17.72 7.60
CA ILE A 348 -5.53 -16.76 8.25
C ILE A 348 -6.34 -15.97 7.20
N ILE A 349 -5.66 -15.47 6.15
CA ILE A 349 -6.26 -14.73 5.04
C ILE A 349 -7.33 -15.57 4.33
N LEU A 350 -7.04 -16.84 4.03
CA LEU A 350 -7.99 -17.76 3.41
C LEU A 350 -9.18 -18.08 4.33
N GLY A 351 -8.96 -18.31 5.62
CA GLY A 351 -10.03 -18.66 6.56
C GLY A 351 -11.06 -17.53 6.73
N ASP A 352 -10.58 -16.30 6.90
CA ASP A 352 -11.43 -15.11 6.99
C ASP A 352 -12.17 -14.84 5.68
N GLY A 353 -11.43 -14.81 4.56
CA GLY A 353 -11.98 -14.50 3.24
C GLY A 353 -13.03 -15.52 2.80
N LEU A 354 -12.76 -16.82 2.99
CA LEU A 354 -13.70 -17.88 2.63
C LEU A 354 -14.95 -17.85 3.51
N TYR A 355 -14.82 -17.57 4.81
CA TYR A 355 -15.98 -17.39 5.68
C TYR A 355 -16.87 -16.24 5.19
N ASN A 356 -16.28 -15.07 4.96
CA ASN A 356 -17.01 -13.89 4.49
C ASN A 356 -17.62 -14.11 3.09
N PHE A 357 -16.95 -14.85 2.20
CA PHE A 357 -17.50 -15.26 0.91
C PHE A 357 -18.70 -16.21 1.06
N CYS A 358 -18.59 -17.27 1.85
CA CYS A 358 -19.69 -18.22 2.09
C CYS A 358 -20.89 -17.55 2.78
N LYS A 359 -20.66 -16.58 3.68
CA LYS A 359 -21.69 -15.73 4.30
C LYS A 359 -22.43 -14.85 3.28
N VAL A 360 -21.71 -14.23 2.34
CA VAL A 360 -22.31 -13.44 1.26
C VAL A 360 -23.08 -14.34 0.29
N LEU A 361 -22.49 -15.46 -0.11
CA LEU A 361 -23.09 -16.40 -1.05
C LEU A 361 -24.36 -17.04 -0.49
N SER A 362 -24.33 -17.52 0.76
CA SER A 362 -25.51 -18.09 1.43
C SER A 362 -26.65 -17.08 1.55
N ARG A 363 -26.39 -15.84 2.01
CA ARG A 363 -27.41 -14.77 2.03
C ARG A 363 -27.99 -14.48 0.64
N THR A 364 -27.14 -14.44 -0.39
CA THR A 364 -27.57 -14.19 -1.78
C THR A 364 -28.44 -15.32 -2.31
N LEU A 365 -28.04 -16.58 -2.09
CA LEU A 365 -28.80 -17.77 -2.47
C LEU A 365 -30.12 -17.88 -1.69
N SER A 366 -30.15 -17.57 -0.39
CA SER A 366 -31.38 -17.55 0.41
C SER A 366 -32.37 -16.51 -0.10
N GLY A 367 -31.92 -15.28 -0.38
CA GLY A 367 -32.78 -14.23 -0.97
C GLY A 367 -33.33 -14.64 -2.34
N LEU A 368 -32.49 -15.21 -3.21
CA LEU A 368 -32.92 -15.73 -4.51
C LEU A 368 -33.90 -16.90 -4.37
N PHE A 369 -33.69 -17.81 -3.41
CA PHE A 369 -34.58 -18.95 -3.18
C PHE A 369 -35.95 -18.49 -2.65
N VAL A 370 -36.01 -17.52 -1.74
CA VAL A 370 -37.27 -16.90 -1.29
C VAL A 370 -37.99 -16.23 -2.46
N GLN A 371 -37.26 -15.48 -3.30
CA GLN A 371 -37.82 -14.82 -4.49
C GLN A 371 -38.35 -15.82 -5.53
N LEU A 372 -37.65 -16.94 -5.76
CA LEU A 372 -38.07 -18.01 -6.67
C LEU A 372 -39.23 -18.85 -6.11
N ARG A 373 -39.37 -18.98 -4.78
CA ARG A 373 -40.42 -19.79 -4.13
C ARG A 373 -41.80 -19.09 -4.07
N GLY A 374 -41.95 -17.94 -4.73
CA GLY A 374 -43.26 -17.48 -5.20
C GLY A 374 -44.13 -16.73 -4.19
N THR A 375 -43.56 -15.87 -3.35
CA THR A 375 -44.34 -14.84 -2.65
C THR A 375 -44.11 -13.48 -3.31
N SER A 376 -45.14 -12.98 -4.02
CA SER A 376 -45.07 -11.70 -4.73
C SER A 376 -45.37 -10.51 -3.80
N ARG A 377 -44.61 -9.42 -3.96
CA ARG A 377 -44.89 -8.06 -3.46
C ARG A 377 -44.79 -7.85 -1.93
N THR A 378 -43.61 -8.12 -1.37
CA THR A 378 -42.95 -7.13 -0.51
C THR A 378 -41.76 -6.55 -1.26
N SER A 379 -41.61 -5.23 -1.25
CA SER A 379 -40.38 -4.57 -1.70
C SER A 379 -39.23 -4.93 -0.76
N PHE A 380 -37.98 -4.80 -1.22
CA PHE A 380 -36.79 -4.92 -0.36
C PHE A 380 -36.73 -3.76 0.66
N THR A 381 -37.52 -3.85 1.73
CA THR A 381 -37.14 -3.34 3.04
C THR A 381 -36.39 -4.45 3.76
N THR A 382 -35.23 -4.14 4.32
CA THR A 382 -34.60 -4.98 5.33
C THR A 382 -35.61 -5.13 6.47
N GLU A 383 -35.92 -6.36 6.89
CA GLU A 383 -36.69 -6.56 8.12
C GLU A 383 -35.89 -5.95 9.27
N GLU A 384 -36.48 -4.93 9.90
CA GLU A 384 -35.86 -4.29 11.05
C GLU A 384 -35.80 -5.31 12.20
N ASP A 385 -34.61 -5.45 12.79
CA ASP A 385 -34.40 -6.28 13.97
C ASP A 385 -35.44 -5.88 15.05
N PRO A 386 -36.29 -6.78 15.56
CA PRO A 386 -37.33 -6.42 16.53
C PRO A 386 -36.80 -5.87 17.87
N SER A 387 -35.48 -5.84 18.07
CA SER A 387 -34.80 -5.17 19.17
C SER A 387 -34.28 -3.76 18.86
N ALA A 388 -34.49 -3.24 17.64
CA ALA A 388 -34.03 -1.94 17.20
C ALA A 388 -34.80 -0.78 17.88
N SER A 389 -34.10 -0.03 18.72
CA SER A 389 -34.54 1.30 19.18
C SER A 389 -34.79 2.25 18.00
N PRO A 390 -35.75 3.20 18.06
CA PRO A 390 -36.26 3.98 16.92
C PRO A 390 -35.32 5.11 16.43
N HIS A 391 -34.04 4.80 16.28
CA HIS A 391 -32.99 5.69 15.79
C HIS A 391 -32.17 5.02 14.67
N SER A 392 -32.87 4.54 13.64
CA SER A 392 -32.28 4.33 12.32
C SER A 392 -31.74 5.69 11.82
N PRO A 393 -30.42 5.90 11.67
CA PRO A 393 -29.87 7.21 11.37
C PRO A 393 -30.32 7.67 9.98
N MET A 394 -30.82 8.91 9.88
CA MET A 394 -31.21 9.51 8.60
C MET A 394 -30.05 9.42 7.61
N GLN A 395 -30.27 8.74 6.47
CA GLN A 395 -29.25 8.64 5.44
C GLN A 395 -28.89 10.04 4.92
N SER A 396 -27.64 10.46 5.12
CA SER A 396 -27.17 11.78 4.67
C SER A 396 -27.44 11.99 3.18
N TYR A 397 -27.77 13.23 2.80
CA TYR A 397 -27.99 13.66 1.42
C TYR A 397 -26.87 13.17 0.48
N ASP A 398 -25.61 13.26 0.95
CA ASP A 398 -24.42 12.76 0.26
C ASP A 398 -24.52 11.27 -0.07
N ASP A 399 -24.88 10.43 0.90
CA ASP A 399 -24.97 8.97 0.75
C ASP A 399 -26.14 8.58 -0.16
N GLN A 400 -27.29 9.25 -0.03
CA GLN A 400 -28.43 9.05 -0.93
C GLN A 400 -28.07 9.38 -2.39
N ARG A 401 -27.42 10.54 -2.62
CA ARG A 401 -27.06 11.00 -3.95
C ARG A 401 -25.98 10.14 -4.59
N ARG A 402 -24.92 9.76 -3.84
CA ARG A 402 -23.87 8.84 -4.31
C ARG A 402 -24.45 7.47 -4.68
N THR A 403 -25.28 6.90 -3.81
CA THR A 403 -26.00 5.64 -4.08
C THR A 403 -26.87 5.72 -5.33
N ARG A 404 -27.65 6.80 -5.51
CA ARG A 404 -28.50 7.01 -6.69
C ARG A 404 -27.71 7.02 -8.00
N PHE A 405 -26.56 7.69 -8.06
CA PHE A 405 -25.72 7.71 -9.26
C PHE A 405 -25.01 6.37 -9.50
N PHE A 406 -24.47 5.73 -8.46
CA PHE A 406 -23.76 4.45 -8.55
C PHE A 406 -24.67 3.30 -9.02
N LEU A 407 -25.94 3.27 -8.58
CA LEU A 407 -26.90 2.27 -9.01
C LEU A 407 -27.50 2.56 -10.40
N LYS A 408 -27.67 3.84 -10.77
CA LYS A 408 -28.23 4.25 -12.08
C LYS A 408 -27.46 3.67 -13.26
N ASP A 409 -26.13 3.86 -13.28
CA ASP A 409 -25.28 3.41 -14.38
C ASP A 409 -24.73 1.98 -14.15
N GLN A 410 -25.52 1.09 -13.54
CA GLN A 410 -25.07 -0.26 -13.24
C GLN A 410 -24.60 -1.05 -14.48
N ILE A 411 -23.48 -1.76 -14.35
CA ILE A 411 -23.04 -2.76 -15.33
C ILE A 411 -23.87 -4.04 -15.10
N PRO A 412 -24.52 -4.62 -16.13
CA PRO A 412 -25.34 -5.82 -15.98
C PRO A 412 -24.54 -7.06 -15.57
N THR A 413 -25.06 -7.84 -14.63
CA THR A 413 -24.40 -9.07 -14.14
C THR A 413 -24.20 -10.11 -15.25
N TRP A 414 -25.13 -10.22 -16.21
CA TRP A 414 -24.97 -11.05 -17.41
C TRP A 414 -23.71 -10.67 -18.22
N PHE A 415 -23.46 -9.38 -18.44
CA PHE A 415 -22.28 -8.92 -19.16
C PHE A 415 -20.98 -9.25 -18.39
N ALA A 416 -21.01 -9.13 -17.06
CA ALA A 416 -19.89 -9.50 -16.21
C ALA A 416 -19.57 -11.01 -16.30
N ILE A 417 -20.58 -11.87 -16.09
CA ILE A 417 -20.43 -13.32 -16.12
C ILE A 417 -20.05 -13.81 -17.54
N GLY A 418 -20.73 -13.31 -18.58
CA GLY A 418 -20.44 -13.67 -19.96
C GLY A 418 -19.03 -13.27 -20.38
N GLY A 419 -18.59 -12.06 -20.04
CA GLY A 419 -17.22 -11.61 -20.31
C GLY A 419 -16.17 -12.42 -19.54
N TYR A 420 -16.43 -12.77 -18.28
CA TYR A 420 -15.55 -13.67 -17.51
C TYR A 420 -15.43 -15.04 -18.18
N ILE A 421 -16.54 -15.68 -18.55
CA ILE A 421 -16.56 -17.00 -19.19
C ILE A 421 -15.85 -16.98 -20.54
N ILE A 422 -16.09 -15.97 -21.37
CA ILE A 422 -15.44 -15.84 -22.70
C ILE A 422 -13.93 -15.70 -22.54
N ILE A 423 -13.45 -14.77 -21.71
CA ILE A 423 -12.01 -14.56 -21.51
C ILE A 423 -11.38 -15.79 -20.84
N ALA A 424 -12.06 -16.44 -19.89
CA ALA A 424 -11.57 -17.64 -19.23
C ALA A 424 -11.42 -18.81 -20.23
N ALA A 425 -12.39 -18.99 -21.13
CA ALA A 425 -12.32 -20.02 -22.19
C ALA A 425 -11.18 -19.74 -23.18
N THR A 426 -11.10 -18.51 -23.71
CA THR A 426 -10.00 -18.08 -24.61
C THR A 426 -8.63 -18.23 -23.93
N SER A 427 -8.52 -17.85 -22.65
CA SER A 427 -7.28 -17.94 -21.89
C SER A 427 -6.88 -19.39 -21.56
N THR A 428 -7.85 -20.26 -21.26
CA THR A 428 -7.65 -21.71 -21.07
C THR A 428 -7.15 -22.39 -22.35
N ALA A 429 -7.53 -21.88 -23.53
CA ALA A 429 -7.02 -22.38 -24.82
C ALA A 429 -5.62 -21.84 -25.15
N ILE A 430 -5.33 -20.56 -24.90
CA ILE A 430 -4.05 -19.93 -25.30
C ILE A 430 -2.90 -20.28 -24.34
N LEU A 431 -3.12 -20.26 -23.02
CA LEU A 431 -2.04 -20.42 -22.04
C LEU A 431 -1.25 -21.75 -22.18
N PRO A 432 -1.86 -22.92 -22.47
CA PRO A 432 -1.11 -24.16 -22.70
C PRO A 432 -0.17 -24.11 -23.92
N HIS A 433 -0.47 -23.31 -24.95
CA HIS A 433 0.43 -23.08 -26.08
C HIS A 433 1.59 -22.14 -25.71
N MET A 434 1.39 -21.24 -24.75
CA MET A 434 2.46 -20.36 -24.24
C MET A 434 3.34 -21.05 -23.19
N PHE A 435 2.79 -22.02 -22.45
CA PHE A 435 3.43 -22.76 -21.37
C PHE A 435 2.91 -24.20 -21.36
N HIS A 436 3.57 -25.10 -22.12
CA HIS A 436 3.16 -26.50 -22.27
C HIS A 436 3.08 -27.28 -20.93
N GLN A 437 3.78 -26.80 -19.89
CA GLN A 437 3.72 -27.32 -18.52
C GLN A 437 2.37 -26.99 -17.84
N LEU A 438 1.78 -25.84 -18.17
CA LEU A 438 0.50 -25.36 -17.62
C LEU A 438 -0.67 -25.91 -18.44
N ARG A 439 -0.96 -27.20 -18.25
CA ARG A 439 -2.09 -27.92 -18.89
C ARG A 439 -3.44 -27.26 -18.57
N TRP A 440 -4.38 -27.35 -19.51
CA TRP A 440 -5.69 -26.69 -19.48
C TRP A 440 -6.50 -26.91 -18.18
N TYR A 441 -6.41 -28.09 -17.56
CA TYR A 441 -7.18 -28.41 -16.36
C TYR A 441 -6.67 -27.68 -15.10
N TYR A 442 -5.38 -27.33 -15.02
CA TYR A 442 -4.87 -26.45 -13.95
C TYR A 442 -5.49 -25.05 -14.07
N ILE A 443 -5.57 -24.53 -15.31
CA ILE A 443 -6.12 -23.22 -15.61
C ILE A 443 -7.62 -23.17 -15.32
N LEU A 444 -8.35 -24.23 -15.67
CA LEU A 444 -9.78 -24.35 -15.36
C LEU A 444 -10.04 -24.30 -13.84
N VAL A 445 -9.24 -25.02 -13.03
CA VAL A 445 -9.34 -24.96 -11.56
C VAL A 445 -9.00 -23.56 -11.03
N ILE A 446 -7.95 -22.92 -11.55
CA ILE A 446 -7.64 -21.52 -11.23
C ILE A 446 -8.84 -20.62 -11.51
N TYR A 447 -9.50 -20.71 -12.68
CA TYR A 447 -10.64 -19.85 -13.03
C TYR A 447 -11.95 -20.17 -12.31
N ILE A 448 -12.08 -21.35 -11.70
CA ILE A 448 -13.17 -21.67 -10.77
C ILE A 448 -12.91 -21.03 -9.39
N CYS A 449 -11.67 -21.09 -8.89
CA CYS A 449 -11.31 -20.55 -7.57
C CYS A 449 -11.08 -19.03 -7.56
N ALA A 450 -10.61 -18.45 -8.67
CA ALA A 450 -10.14 -17.06 -8.71
C ALA A 450 -11.18 -16.00 -8.33
N PRO A 451 -12.50 -16.09 -8.66
CA PRO A 451 -13.49 -15.10 -8.21
C PRO A 451 -13.66 -15.07 -6.69
N VAL A 452 -13.47 -16.21 -6.02
CA VAL A 452 -13.48 -16.30 -4.55
C VAL A 452 -12.28 -15.53 -3.98
N LEU A 453 -11.08 -15.82 -4.48
CA LEU A 453 -9.84 -15.20 -4.00
C LEU A 453 -9.76 -13.69 -4.35
N ALA A 454 -10.34 -13.29 -5.49
CA ALA A 454 -10.51 -11.90 -5.88
C ALA A 454 -11.42 -11.14 -4.90
N PHE A 455 -12.55 -11.72 -4.49
CA PHE A 455 -13.39 -11.16 -3.42
C PHE A 455 -12.61 -11.05 -2.10
N CYS A 456 -11.92 -12.12 -1.69
CA CYS A 456 -11.17 -12.15 -0.42
C CYS A 456 -10.08 -11.07 -0.38
N ASN A 457 -9.35 -10.87 -1.48
CA ASN A 457 -8.33 -9.83 -1.58
C ASN A 457 -8.92 -8.41 -1.59
N ALA A 458 -9.90 -8.16 -2.46
CA ALA A 458 -10.54 -6.86 -2.57
C ALA A 458 -11.30 -6.48 -1.28
N TYR A 459 -11.77 -7.46 -0.50
CA TYR A 459 -12.34 -7.26 0.85
C TYR A 459 -11.26 -6.85 1.86
N GLY A 460 -10.12 -7.58 1.89
CA GLY A 460 -8.97 -7.24 2.72
C GLY A 460 -8.45 -5.83 2.45
N ALA A 461 -8.17 -5.50 1.18
CA ALA A 461 -7.77 -4.15 0.77
C ALA A 461 -8.81 -3.08 1.12
N GLY A 462 -10.12 -3.40 1.01
CA GLY A 462 -11.19 -2.48 1.41
C GLY A 462 -11.25 -2.17 2.90
N LEU A 463 -10.67 -3.04 3.74
CA LEU A 463 -10.50 -2.83 5.18
C LEU A 463 -9.16 -2.15 5.53
N THR A 464 -8.05 -2.60 4.93
CA THR A 464 -6.68 -2.30 5.41
C THR A 464 -5.84 -1.46 4.45
N ASP A 465 -6.38 -1.09 3.29
CA ASP A 465 -5.67 -0.48 2.15
C ASP A 465 -4.60 -1.39 1.48
N TRP A 466 -4.44 -2.63 1.94
CA TRP A 466 -3.36 -3.52 1.49
C TRP A 466 -3.84 -4.65 0.58
N SER A 467 -3.31 -4.69 -0.65
CA SER A 467 -3.56 -5.79 -1.61
C SER A 467 -2.59 -6.94 -1.37
N LEU A 468 -3.14 -8.09 -0.99
CA LEU A 468 -2.42 -9.35 -0.73
C LEU A 468 -2.29 -10.23 -1.99
N ALA A 469 -2.43 -9.64 -3.19
CA ALA A 469 -2.38 -10.37 -4.47
C ALA A 469 -1.08 -11.19 -4.66
N SER A 470 0.04 -10.72 -4.13
CA SER A 470 1.31 -11.45 -4.07
C SER A 470 1.21 -12.76 -3.27
N THR A 471 0.48 -12.75 -2.17
CA THR A 471 0.20 -13.90 -1.28
C THR A 471 -0.71 -14.92 -1.96
N TYR A 472 -1.75 -14.49 -2.67
CA TYR A 472 -2.58 -15.39 -3.49
C TYR A 472 -1.83 -15.95 -4.71
N GLY A 473 -0.87 -15.19 -5.28
CA GLY A 473 0.07 -15.70 -6.27
C GLY A 473 0.90 -16.88 -5.73
N LYS A 474 1.49 -16.73 -4.54
CA LYS A 474 2.29 -17.78 -3.87
C LYS A 474 1.48 -19.06 -3.58
N LEU A 475 0.19 -18.93 -3.25
CA LEU A 475 -0.74 -20.06 -3.15
C LEU A 475 -0.86 -20.85 -4.48
N ALA A 476 -0.94 -20.14 -5.61
CA ALA A 476 -1.00 -20.77 -6.93
C ALA A 476 0.34 -21.42 -7.33
N ILE A 477 1.49 -20.86 -6.90
CA ILE A 477 2.80 -21.52 -7.03
C ILE A 477 2.76 -22.88 -6.32
N PHE A 478 2.39 -22.90 -5.04
CA PHE A 478 2.48 -24.12 -4.23
C PHE A 478 1.50 -25.19 -4.71
N THR A 479 0.23 -24.83 -4.95
CA THR A 479 -0.81 -25.79 -5.34
C THR A 479 -0.60 -26.37 -6.74
N ILE A 480 -0.28 -25.55 -7.75
CA ILE A 480 -0.07 -26.02 -9.13
C ILE A 480 1.34 -26.61 -9.31
N GLY A 481 2.36 -26.10 -8.62
CA GLY A 481 3.70 -26.68 -8.59
C GLY A 481 3.68 -28.11 -8.03
N ALA A 482 3.02 -28.33 -6.90
CA ALA A 482 2.88 -29.65 -6.28
C ALA A 482 2.07 -30.62 -7.14
N TRP A 483 0.99 -30.15 -7.79
CA TRP A 483 0.14 -31.00 -8.63
C TRP A 483 0.78 -31.34 -9.98
N ALA A 484 1.60 -30.44 -10.54
CA ALA A 484 2.35 -30.71 -11.77
C ALA A 484 3.60 -31.57 -11.53
N GLY A 485 4.28 -31.41 -10.39
CA GLY A 485 5.48 -32.17 -10.03
C GLY A 485 6.72 -31.82 -10.86
N SER A 486 7.86 -32.41 -10.48
CA SER A 486 9.17 -32.13 -11.09
C SER A 486 9.26 -32.61 -12.55
N GLU A 487 8.82 -33.84 -12.81
CA GLU A 487 8.91 -34.52 -14.12
C GLU A 487 8.12 -33.84 -15.24
N HIS A 488 7.17 -32.95 -14.92
CA HIS A 488 6.38 -32.21 -15.91
C HIS A 488 6.69 -30.70 -15.92
N GLY A 489 7.79 -30.29 -15.27
CA GLY A 489 8.22 -28.89 -15.24
C GLY A 489 7.36 -28.00 -14.33
N GLY A 490 6.87 -28.55 -13.22
CA GLY A 490 5.94 -27.89 -12.31
C GLY A 490 6.41 -26.54 -11.75
N MET A 491 7.73 -26.26 -11.75
CA MET A 491 8.26 -24.93 -11.36
C MET A 491 7.75 -23.84 -12.32
N LEU A 492 7.80 -24.09 -13.62
CA LEU A 492 7.27 -23.15 -14.63
C LEU A 492 5.74 -23.11 -14.61
N ALA A 493 5.07 -24.25 -14.36
CA ALA A 493 3.61 -24.28 -14.22
C ALA A 493 3.14 -23.45 -13.00
N GLY A 494 3.81 -23.58 -11.85
CA GLY A 494 3.52 -22.81 -10.64
C GLY A 494 3.83 -21.31 -10.79
N LEU A 495 4.94 -20.94 -11.42
CA LEU A 495 5.27 -19.53 -11.70
C LEU A 495 4.30 -18.90 -12.72
N ALA A 496 3.87 -19.64 -13.75
CA ALA A 496 2.85 -19.17 -14.68
C ALA A 496 1.47 -19.04 -13.99
N ALA A 497 1.07 -20.04 -13.19
CA ALA A 497 -0.16 -20.01 -12.39
C ALA A 497 -0.19 -18.86 -11.37
N CYS A 498 0.97 -18.53 -10.78
CA CYS A 498 1.14 -17.33 -9.96
C CYS A 498 0.78 -16.07 -10.72
N GLY A 499 1.28 -15.91 -11.95
CA GLY A 499 0.96 -14.75 -12.78
C GLY A 499 -0.52 -14.67 -13.15
N VAL A 500 -1.14 -15.81 -13.48
CA VAL A 500 -2.59 -15.88 -13.71
C VAL A 500 -3.36 -15.39 -12.48
N MET A 501 -3.04 -15.91 -11.30
CA MET A 501 -3.73 -15.56 -10.05
C MET A 501 -3.46 -14.11 -9.62
N MET A 502 -2.20 -13.68 -9.62
CA MET A 502 -1.79 -12.35 -9.13
C MET A 502 -2.37 -11.22 -9.98
N ASN A 503 -2.46 -11.38 -11.30
CA ASN A 503 -3.10 -10.37 -12.16
C ASN A 503 -4.61 -10.31 -11.94
N ILE A 504 -5.31 -11.45 -11.80
CA ILE A 504 -6.75 -11.47 -11.50
C ILE A 504 -7.04 -10.81 -10.15
N VAL A 505 -6.28 -11.19 -9.13
CA VAL A 505 -6.54 -10.83 -7.74
C VAL A 505 -6.10 -9.39 -7.43
N SER A 506 -5.07 -8.85 -8.13
CA SER A 506 -4.77 -7.42 -8.10
C SER A 506 -5.84 -6.61 -8.82
N THR A 507 -6.10 -6.84 -10.12
CA THR A 507 -6.96 -5.96 -10.91
C THR A 507 -8.41 -5.92 -10.42
N ALA A 508 -8.88 -6.97 -9.73
CA ALA A 508 -10.14 -6.98 -8.99
C ALA A 508 -10.13 -6.06 -7.75
N SER A 509 -9.03 -6.03 -6.99
CA SER A 509 -8.84 -5.09 -5.86
C SER A 509 -8.77 -3.66 -6.36
N ASP A 510 -7.92 -3.41 -7.37
CA ASP A 510 -7.66 -2.10 -7.94
C ASP A 510 -8.95 -1.47 -8.50
N LEU A 511 -9.74 -2.24 -9.26
CA LEU A 511 -11.05 -1.80 -9.76
C LEU A 511 -12.06 -1.51 -8.63
N THR A 512 -11.99 -2.21 -7.49
CA THR A 512 -12.94 -1.99 -6.38
C THR A 512 -12.57 -0.76 -5.55
N GLN A 513 -11.27 -0.51 -5.38
CA GLN A 513 -10.76 0.77 -4.88
C GLN A 513 -11.20 1.93 -5.77
N ASP A 514 -11.10 1.79 -7.09
CA ASP A 514 -11.55 2.82 -8.02
C ASP A 514 -13.09 2.94 -8.11
N PHE A 515 -13.85 1.87 -7.85
CA PHE A 515 -15.30 1.99 -7.60
C PHE A 515 -15.61 2.80 -6.32
N LYS A 516 -14.79 2.70 -5.26
CA LYS A 516 -14.93 3.56 -4.06
C LYS A 516 -14.57 5.01 -4.37
N THR A 517 -13.45 5.26 -5.07
CA THR A 517 -13.08 6.62 -5.52
C THR A 517 -14.21 7.22 -6.36
N GLY A 518 -14.71 6.45 -7.34
CA GLY A 518 -15.80 6.87 -8.22
C GLY A 518 -17.12 7.12 -7.52
N TYR A 519 -17.49 6.31 -6.52
CA TYR A 519 -18.67 6.55 -5.67
C TYR A 519 -18.58 7.92 -4.97
N LEU A 520 -17.40 8.27 -4.44
CA LEU A 520 -17.15 9.54 -3.74
C LEU A 520 -16.97 10.76 -4.67
N THR A 521 -16.73 10.58 -5.97
CA THR A 521 -16.65 11.67 -6.96
C THR A 521 -17.86 11.77 -7.89
N LEU A 522 -18.91 10.97 -7.67
CA LEU A 522 -20.04 10.75 -8.59
C LEU A 522 -19.60 10.34 -10.01
N SER A 523 -18.52 9.58 -10.12
CA SER A 523 -18.11 8.93 -11.38
C SER A 523 -18.96 7.70 -11.66
N SER A 524 -19.22 7.44 -12.93
CA SER A 524 -20.06 6.31 -13.36
C SER A 524 -19.29 4.99 -13.25
N PRO A 525 -19.85 3.92 -12.65
CA PRO A 525 -19.19 2.61 -12.64
C PRO A 525 -18.85 2.07 -14.03
N ARG A 526 -19.64 2.42 -15.07
CA ARG A 526 -19.33 2.11 -16.47
C ARG A 526 -18.08 2.83 -16.95
N SER A 527 -17.90 4.10 -16.57
CA SER A 527 -16.68 4.87 -16.90
C SER A 527 -15.47 4.30 -16.17
N MET A 528 -15.57 3.96 -14.88
CA MET A 528 -14.47 3.35 -14.12
C MET A 528 -14.06 2.01 -14.75
N PHE A 529 -15.01 1.12 -15.08
CA PHE A 529 -14.71 -0.15 -15.73
C PHE A 529 -14.03 0.02 -17.10
N ILE A 530 -14.50 0.97 -17.93
CA ILE A 530 -13.89 1.23 -19.25
C ILE A 530 -12.50 1.86 -19.11
N SER A 531 -12.30 2.79 -18.17
CA SER A 531 -10.97 3.30 -17.80
C SER A 531 -10.04 2.19 -17.35
N GLN A 532 -10.52 1.24 -16.54
CA GLN A 532 -9.72 0.10 -16.09
C GLN A 532 -9.32 -0.80 -17.26
N VAL A 533 -10.26 -1.14 -18.16
CA VAL A 533 -9.98 -1.92 -19.37
C VAL A 533 -8.93 -1.24 -20.25
N ILE A 534 -9.05 0.07 -20.49
CA ILE A 534 -8.10 0.83 -21.31
C ILE A 534 -6.73 0.94 -20.62
N GLY A 535 -6.70 1.24 -19.33
CA GLY A 535 -5.47 1.32 -18.54
C GLY A 535 -4.76 -0.02 -18.43
N THR A 536 -5.48 -1.12 -18.19
CA THR A 536 -4.93 -2.49 -18.23
C THR A 536 -4.37 -2.81 -19.62
N ALA A 537 -5.08 -2.50 -20.71
CA ALA A 537 -4.56 -2.70 -22.07
C ALA A 537 -3.28 -1.90 -22.35
N MET A 538 -3.19 -0.67 -21.83
CA MET A 538 -1.98 0.15 -21.88
C MET A 538 -0.86 -0.47 -21.04
N GLY A 539 -1.12 -0.92 -19.81
CA GLY A 539 -0.15 -1.59 -18.94
C GLY A 539 0.41 -2.87 -19.55
N CYS A 540 -0.43 -3.67 -20.22
CA CYS A 540 -0.02 -4.87 -20.96
C CYS A 540 0.94 -4.62 -22.13
N VAL A 541 1.15 -3.35 -22.56
CA VAL A 541 2.16 -2.97 -23.57
C VAL A 541 3.28 -2.14 -22.95
N VAL A 542 2.94 -1.12 -22.16
CA VAL A 542 3.89 -0.18 -21.57
C VAL A 542 4.79 -0.88 -20.55
N SER A 543 4.25 -1.69 -19.64
CA SER A 543 5.07 -2.34 -18.60
C SER A 543 6.07 -3.35 -19.18
N PRO A 544 5.72 -4.21 -20.15
CA PRO A 544 6.69 -5.03 -20.87
C PRO A 544 7.74 -4.23 -21.63
N CYS A 545 7.36 -3.14 -22.31
CA CYS A 545 8.33 -2.29 -23.02
C CYS A 545 9.31 -1.62 -22.04
N VAL A 546 8.83 -1.14 -20.89
CA VAL A 546 9.68 -0.57 -19.82
C VAL A 546 10.60 -1.64 -19.25
N PHE A 547 10.10 -2.82 -18.88
CA PHE A 547 10.95 -3.92 -18.42
C PHE A 547 12.00 -4.32 -19.47
N TRP A 548 11.62 -4.35 -20.75
CA TRP A 548 12.53 -4.68 -21.85
C TRP A 548 13.66 -3.65 -22.00
N LEU A 549 13.41 -2.37 -21.70
CA LEU A 549 14.49 -1.37 -21.63
C LEU A 549 15.46 -1.67 -20.49
N PHE A 550 14.99 -1.95 -19.27
CA PHE A 550 15.87 -2.36 -18.16
C PHE A 550 16.64 -3.65 -18.49
N TYR A 551 15.97 -4.66 -19.03
CA TYR A 551 16.54 -5.98 -19.33
C TYR A 551 17.65 -5.97 -20.39
N ASN A 552 17.63 -5.01 -21.32
CA ASN A 552 18.69 -4.82 -22.34
C ASN A 552 19.69 -3.71 -22.00
N ALA A 553 19.41 -2.85 -21.01
CA ALA A 553 20.35 -1.83 -20.54
C ALA A 553 21.27 -2.34 -19.42
N PHE A 554 20.83 -3.36 -18.67
CA PHE A 554 21.52 -3.91 -17.51
C PHE A 554 21.74 -5.43 -17.68
N ASP A 555 22.90 -5.81 -18.22
CA ASP A 555 23.31 -7.20 -18.39
C ASP A 555 23.43 -7.96 -17.06
N ASP A 556 23.66 -7.24 -15.96
CA ASP A 556 23.76 -7.71 -14.59
C ASP A 556 22.42 -7.70 -13.83
N LEU A 557 21.32 -7.26 -14.45
CA LEU A 557 19.98 -7.24 -13.84
C LEU A 557 19.61 -8.64 -13.32
N GLY A 558 19.28 -8.68 -12.03
CA GLY A 558 18.95 -9.87 -11.26
C GLY A 558 20.09 -10.47 -10.45
N LEU A 559 21.33 -9.98 -10.54
CA LEU A 559 22.44 -10.46 -9.71
C LEU A 559 22.44 -9.81 -8.32
N PRO A 560 22.84 -10.52 -7.24
CA PRO A 560 22.75 -10.00 -5.85
C PRO A 560 23.48 -8.67 -5.57
N ASN A 561 24.41 -8.25 -6.43
CA ASN A 561 25.24 -7.05 -6.28
C ASN A 561 25.06 -6.02 -7.41
N SER A 562 24.03 -6.14 -8.27
CA SER A 562 23.75 -5.16 -9.34
C SER A 562 22.83 -4.03 -8.86
N GLU A 563 22.66 -2.97 -9.66
CA GLU A 563 21.71 -1.87 -9.36
C GLU A 563 20.24 -2.37 -9.30
N TYR A 564 19.95 -3.52 -9.93
CA TYR A 564 18.61 -4.10 -10.04
C TYR A 564 18.64 -5.59 -9.65
N PRO A 565 18.83 -5.92 -8.35
CA PRO A 565 19.07 -7.30 -7.90
C PRO A 565 17.81 -8.19 -7.93
N ALA A 566 16.61 -7.60 -8.05
CA ALA A 566 15.31 -8.29 -8.13
C ALA A 566 15.13 -9.43 -7.10
N PRO A 567 15.37 -9.20 -5.79
CA PRO A 567 15.51 -10.27 -4.79
C PRO A 567 14.26 -11.15 -4.66
N PHE A 568 13.08 -10.61 -4.93
CA PHE A 568 11.82 -11.36 -4.90
C PHE A 568 11.71 -12.38 -6.06
N ALA A 569 12.41 -12.23 -7.17
CA ALA A 569 12.41 -13.21 -8.25
C ALA A 569 13.03 -14.54 -7.77
N THR A 570 14.14 -14.48 -7.04
CA THR A 570 14.79 -15.63 -6.40
C THR A 570 13.88 -16.25 -5.35
N VAL A 571 13.28 -15.45 -4.46
CA VAL A 571 12.31 -15.95 -3.46
C VAL A 571 11.12 -16.67 -4.11
N TYR A 572 10.55 -16.11 -5.18
CA TYR A 572 9.44 -16.74 -5.91
C TYR A 572 9.88 -18.04 -6.61
N ARG A 573 11.12 -18.12 -7.12
CA ARG A 573 11.66 -19.36 -7.66
C ARG A 573 11.87 -20.41 -6.57
N SER A 574 12.43 -20.05 -5.42
CA SER A 574 12.56 -20.97 -4.27
C SER A 574 11.19 -21.50 -3.80
N MET A 575 10.14 -20.67 -3.84
CA MET A 575 8.77 -21.11 -3.58
C MET A 575 8.24 -22.09 -4.63
N ALA A 576 8.63 -21.96 -5.90
CA ALA A 576 8.25 -22.88 -6.98
C ALA A 576 8.97 -24.23 -6.87
N LYS A 577 10.24 -24.22 -6.46
CA LYS A 577 11.02 -25.42 -6.12
C LYS A 577 10.41 -26.17 -4.92
N LEU A 578 10.18 -25.48 -3.80
CA LEU A 578 9.50 -26.03 -2.63
C LEU A 578 8.09 -26.54 -2.97
N GLY A 579 7.33 -25.85 -3.82
CA GLY A 579 6.04 -26.31 -4.32
C GLY A 579 6.13 -27.63 -5.08
N VAL A 580 7.15 -27.80 -5.93
CA VAL A 580 7.40 -29.02 -6.71
C VAL A 580 7.87 -30.20 -5.86
N GLU A 581 8.70 -29.97 -4.85
CA GLU A 581 9.05 -30.99 -3.85
C GLU A 581 7.83 -31.34 -2.97
N GLY A 582 6.91 -30.38 -2.81
CA GLY A 582 5.60 -30.55 -2.20
C GLY A 582 5.63 -30.52 -0.67
N VAL A 583 4.52 -30.97 -0.09
CA VAL A 583 4.23 -30.89 1.35
C VAL A 583 5.34 -31.48 2.23
N LYS A 584 6.11 -32.46 1.76
CA LYS A 584 7.16 -33.14 2.54
C LYS A 584 8.40 -32.27 2.79
N SER A 585 8.64 -31.23 1.99
CA SER A 585 9.77 -30.30 2.17
C SER A 585 9.40 -29.08 3.03
N LEU A 586 8.16 -28.96 3.49
CA LEU A 586 7.77 -27.94 4.46
C LEU A 586 8.37 -28.23 5.85
N PRO A 587 8.75 -27.20 6.62
CA PRO A 587 9.14 -27.36 8.01
C PRO A 587 8.09 -28.10 8.87
N ARG A 588 8.58 -28.76 9.93
CA ARG A 588 7.76 -29.59 10.82
C ARG A 588 6.66 -28.77 11.49
N GLU A 589 5.50 -29.38 11.72
CA GLU A 589 4.29 -28.71 12.25
C GLU A 589 3.75 -27.51 11.43
N CYS A 590 4.40 -27.07 10.34
CA CYS A 590 3.98 -25.89 9.57
C CYS A 590 2.54 -26.03 9.05
N LEU A 591 2.17 -27.18 8.46
CA LEU A 591 0.77 -27.42 8.04
C LEU A 591 -0.20 -27.54 9.21
N VAL A 592 0.21 -28.11 10.35
CA VAL A 592 -0.65 -28.26 11.54
C VAL A 592 -1.02 -26.86 12.07
N LEU A 593 -0.02 -25.96 12.15
CA LEU A 593 -0.24 -24.55 12.45
C LEU A 593 -1.14 -23.88 11.40
N CYS A 594 -0.92 -24.12 10.10
CA CYS A 594 -1.79 -23.56 9.05
C CYS A 594 -3.26 -23.98 9.22
N TYR A 595 -3.55 -25.27 9.45
CA TYR A 595 -4.92 -25.74 9.68
C TYR A 595 -5.52 -25.15 10.98
N ALA A 596 -4.74 -25.06 12.05
CA ALA A 596 -5.17 -24.43 13.30
C ALA A 596 -5.52 -22.94 13.11
N PHE A 597 -4.65 -22.16 12.45
CA PHE A 597 -4.88 -20.74 12.22
C PHE A 597 -6.01 -20.45 11.21
N PHE A 598 -6.20 -21.30 10.20
CA PHE A 598 -7.36 -21.26 9.31
C PHE A 598 -8.66 -21.50 10.10
N GLY A 599 -8.68 -22.51 10.97
CA GLY A 599 -9.82 -22.79 11.86
C GLY A 599 -10.11 -21.64 12.83
N VAL A 600 -9.07 -21.07 13.45
CA VAL A 600 -9.20 -19.90 14.34
C VAL A 600 -9.76 -18.68 13.60
N ALA A 601 -9.34 -18.41 12.37
CA ALA A 601 -9.88 -17.29 11.57
C ALA A 601 -11.39 -17.45 11.27
N ILE A 602 -11.85 -18.68 11.02
CA ILE A 602 -13.27 -19.01 10.86
C ILE A 602 -14.01 -18.86 12.21
N VAL A 603 -13.47 -19.40 13.30
CA VAL A 603 -14.10 -19.32 14.64
C VAL A 603 -14.24 -17.89 15.13
N ILE A 604 -13.23 -17.03 14.94
CA ILE A 604 -13.30 -15.61 15.30
C ILE A 604 -14.44 -14.90 14.54
N ASN A 605 -14.61 -15.17 13.25
CA ASN A 605 -15.71 -14.59 12.48
C ASN A 605 -17.08 -15.16 12.88
N ILE A 606 -17.20 -16.46 13.19
CA ILE A 606 -18.43 -17.06 13.76
C ILE A 606 -18.80 -16.40 15.09
N VAL A 607 -17.84 -16.23 16.00
CA VAL A 607 -18.06 -15.57 17.30
C VAL A 607 -18.47 -14.12 17.12
N LYS A 608 -17.81 -13.38 16.22
CA LYS A 608 -18.15 -12.00 15.87
C LYS A 608 -19.58 -11.84 15.35
N ASP A 609 -20.03 -12.73 14.47
CA ASP A 609 -21.38 -12.71 13.89
C ASP A 609 -22.47 -13.26 14.84
N SER A 610 -22.10 -14.10 15.81
CA SER A 610 -23.03 -14.64 16.81
C SER A 610 -23.21 -13.74 18.03
N LEU A 611 -22.28 -12.80 18.28
CA LEU A 611 -22.34 -11.86 19.39
C LEU A 611 -23.26 -10.66 19.07
N PRO A 612 -24.01 -10.13 20.06
CA PRO A 612 -24.74 -8.88 19.90
C PRO A 612 -23.84 -7.74 19.44
N SER A 613 -24.35 -6.85 18.59
CA SER A 613 -23.59 -5.76 17.93
C SER A 613 -22.67 -4.95 18.87
N ARG A 614 -23.10 -4.73 20.13
CA ARG A 614 -22.31 -4.05 21.17
C ARG A 614 -20.97 -4.74 21.47
N TRP A 615 -20.94 -6.08 21.47
CA TRP A 615 -19.75 -6.89 21.74
C TRP A 615 -19.02 -7.29 20.46
N GLY A 616 -19.76 -7.62 19.39
CA GLY A 616 -19.19 -7.97 18.08
C GLY A 616 -18.27 -6.89 17.48
N ARG A 617 -18.46 -5.62 17.86
CA ARG A 617 -17.61 -4.49 17.46
C ARG A 617 -16.18 -4.51 18.04
N PHE A 618 -15.94 -5.27 19.11
CA PHE A 618 -14.62 -5.43 19.75
C PHE A 618 -13.87 -6.69 19.33
N VAL A 619 -14.52 -7.60 18.59
CA VAL A 619 -13.86 -8.83 18.12
C VAL A 619 -12.90 -8.47 16.98
N PRO A 620 -11.61 -8.85 17.06
CA PRO A 620 -10.63 -8.49 16.06
C PRO A 620 -10.93 -9.15 14.71
N LEU A 621 -10.33 -8.61 13.65
CA LEU A 621 -10.50 -9.04 12.27
C LEU A 621 -9.30 -9.90 11.84
N PRO A 622 -9.44 -11.23 11.66
CA PRO A 622 -8.32 -12.11 11.30
C PRO A 622 -7.60 -11.68 10.02
N MET A 623 -8.32 -11.20 9.00
CA MET A 623 -7.73 -10.62 7.78
C MET A 623 -6.72 -9.49 8.09
N ALA A 624 -7.05 -8.59 9.03
CA ALA A 624 -6.17 -7.49 9.44
C ALA A 624 -5.03 -7.99 10.34
N MET A 625 -5.29 -8.97 11.21
CA MET A 625 -4.25 -9.63 12.02
C MET A 625 -3.18 -10.33 11.17
N ALA A 626 -3.49 -10.75 9.94
CA ALA A 626 -2.58 -11.53 9.10
C ALA A 626 -1.48 -10.72 8.39
N ILE A 627 -1.68 -9.41 8.16
CA ILE A 627 -0.73 -8.59 7.38
C ILE A 627 0.64 -8.45 8.09
N PRO A 628 0.71 -8.19 9.42
CA PRO A 628 1.97 -8.15 10.17
C PRO A 628 2.77 -9.46 10.16
N PHE A 629 2.12 -10.61 10.01
CA PHE A 629 2.83 -11.90 9.96
C PHE A 629 3.88 -11.93 8.85
N PHE A 630 3.61 -11.23 7.75
CA PHE A 630 4.55 -11.06 6.63
C PHE A 630 5.48 -9.84 6.79
N LEU A 631 4.95 -8.66 7.16
CA LEU A 631 5.71 -7.40 7.11
C LEU A 631 6.48 -7.07 8.40
N GLY A 632 5.94 -7.38 9.57
CA GLY A 632 6.35 -6.79 10.84
C GLY A 632 5.27 -5.91 11.48
N PRO A 633 5.43 -5.51 12.76
CA PRO A 633 4.44 -4.71 13.48
C PRO A 633 4.59 -3.19 13.33
N TYR A 634 5.70 -2.68 12.76
CA TYR A 634 6.02 -1.24 12.70
C TYR A 634 4.86 -0.38 12.19
N PHE A 635 4.38 -0.61 10.97
CA PHE A 635 3.27 0.15 10.36
C PHE A 635 1.96 0.07 11.16
N ALA A 636 1.77 -0.98 11.95
CA ALA A 636 0.60 -1.14 12.83
C ALA A 636 0.62 -0.14 13.99
N ILE A 637 1.82 0.22 14.46
CA ILE A 637 2.03 1.22 15.51
C ILE A 637 1.70 2.59 14.94
N ASP A 638 2.20 2.93 13.76
CA ASP A 638 1.88 4.19 13.06
C ASP A 638 0.37 4.33 12.78
N MET A 639 -0.31 3.26 12.33
CA MET A 639 -1.77 3.25 12.17
C MET A 639 -2.51 3.42 13.52
N CYS A 640 -1.98 2.89 14.62
CA CYS A 640 -2.56 3.11 15.95
C CYS A 640 -2.33 4.53 16.48
N VAL A 641 -1.19 5.16 16.15
CA VAL A 641 -0.94 6.58 16.45
C VAL A 641 -1.92 7.48 15.69
N GLY A 642 -2.18 7.20 14.41
CA GLY A 642 -3.24 7.88 13.64
C GLY A 642 -4.61 7.79 14.30
N SER A 643 -5.00 6.60 14.73
CA SER A 643 -6.25 6.40 15.49
C SER A 643 -6.28 7.13 16.82
N LEU A 644 -5.17 7.17 17.56
CA LEU A 644 -5.08 7.90 18.82
C LEU A 644 -5.22 9.41 18.61
N ILE A 645 -4.62 9.97 17.55
CA ILE A 645 -4.77 11.38 17.18
C ILE A 645 -6.24 11.72 16.90
N LEU A 646 -6.94 10.91 16.08
CA LEU A 646 -8.35 11.15 15.81
C LEU A 646 -9.22 10.99 17.07
N PHE A 647 -9.01 9.93 17.86
CA PHE A 647 -9.77 9.69 19.09
C PHE A 647 -9.61 10.81 20.13
N VAL A 648 -8.39 11.34 20.30
CA VAL A 648 -8.15 12.49 21.18
C VAL A 648 -8.83 13.76 20.62
N TRP A 649 -8.79 13.97 19.30
CA TRP A 649 -9.48 15.09 18.66
C TRP A 649 -11.00 14.99 18.80
N GLU A 650 -11.61 13.82 18.58
CA GLU A 650 -13.03 13.54 18.82
C GLU A 650 -13.46 13.83 20.28
N ARG A 651 -12.56 13.66 21.25
CA ARG A 651 -12.80 13.96 22.68
C ARG A 651 -12.65 15.43 23.05
N VAL A 652 -11.92 16.22 22.28
CA VAL A 652 -11.71 17.66 22.51
C VAL A 652 -12.71 18.51 21.71
N ASP A 653 -12.96 18.13 20.45
CA ASP A 653 -13.79 18.88 19.51
C ASP A 653 -14.36 17.93 18.44
N ALA A 654 -15.44 17.24 18.79
CA ALA A 654 -16.10 16.26 17.91
C ALA A 654 -16.58 16.87 16.58
N ALA A 655 -16.99 18.15 16.57
CA ALA A 655 -17.43 18.84 15.37
C ALA A 655 -16.26 19.07 14.40
N LYS A 656 -15.14 19.67 14.86
CA LYS A 656 -13.95 19.85 14.00
C LYS A 656 -13.30 18.52 13.62
N ALA A 657 -13.34 17.51 14.50
CA ALA A 657 -12.87 16.17 14.17
C ALA A 657 -13.68 15.53 13.02
N GLY A 658 -15.02 15.62 13.07
CA GLY A 658 -15.89 15.16 11.98
C GLY A 658 -15.71 15.96 10.68
N ALA A 659 -15.66 17.29 10.77
CA ALA A 659 -15.58 18.18 9.61
C ALA A 659 -14.21 18.18 8.91
N PHE A 660 -13.11 17.94 9.64
CA PHE A 660 -11.74 18.05 9.11
C PHE A 660 -10.88 16.78 9.24
N GLY A 661 -11.23 15.80 10.07
CA GLY A 661 -10.41 14.61 10.34
C GLY A 661 -10.01 13.86 9.06
N THR A 662 -10.98 13.52 8.21
CA THR A 662 -10.73 12.87 6.91
C THR A 662 -9.92 13.76 5.95
N ALA A 663 -10.04 15.08 6.02
CA ALA A 663 -9.28 16.02 5.18
C ALA A 663 -7.82 16.14 5.64
N VAL A 664 -7.56 16.12 6.95
CA VAL A 664 -6.21 16.04 7.54
C VAL A 664 -5.56 14.71 7.20
N ALA A 665 -6.26 13.61 7.42
CA ALA A 665 -5.79 12.25 7.13
C ALA A 665 -5.49 12.05 5.63
N SER A 666 -6.37 12.53 4.76
CA SER A 666 -6.12 12.58 3.31
C SER A 666 -4.91 13.45 2.99
N GLY A 667 -4.74 14.61 3.65
CA GLY A 667 -3.56 15.46 3.49
C GLY A 667 -2.25 14.72 3.77
N LEU A 668 -2.19 13.96 4.87
CA LEU A 668 -1.02 13.14 5.23
C LEU A 668 -0.73 12.06 4.17
N ILE A 669 -1.71 11.20 3.84
CA ILE A 669 -1.57 10.17 2.80
C ILE A 669 -1.14 10.80 1.47
N CYS A 670 -1.71 11.95 1.12
CA CYS A 670 -1.47 12.60 -0.16
C CYS A 670 -0.08 13.24 -0.26
N GLY A 671 0.47 13.80 0.82
CA GLY A 671 1.78 14.46 0.78
C GLY A 671 2.93 13.45 0.70
N ASP A 672 2.90 12.43 1.55
CA ASP A 672 3.88 11.33 1.57
C ASP A 672 3.82 10.50 0.27
N GLY A 673 2.61 10.09 -0.15
CA GLY A 673 2.37 9.37 -1.41
C GLY A 673 2.66 10.16 -2.69
N ILE A 674 3.00 11.46 -2.59
CA ILE A 674 3.52 12.28 -3.70
C ILE A 674 5.02 12.54 -3.56
N TRP A 675 5.60 12.53 -2.36
CA TRP A 675 7.06 12.53 -2.19
C TRP A 675 7.72 11.28 -2.80
N SER A 676 6.99 10.16 -2.86
CA SER A 676 7.46 8.94 -3.53
C SER A 676 7.81 9.14 -5.01
N LEU A 677 7.28 10.16 -5.68
CA LEU A 677 7.62 10.48 -7.07
C LEU A 677 9.01 11.16 -7.18
N PRO A 678 9.29 12.33 -6.54
CA PRO A 678 10.64 12.90 -6.51
C PRO A 678 11.71 11.93 -6.01
N SER A 679 11.47 11.20 -4.91
CA SER A 679 12.49 10.27 -4.38
C SER A 679 12.79 9.12 -5.35
N SER A 680 11.79 8.60 -6.06
CA SER A 680 11.99 7.60 -7.11
C SER A 680 12.75 8.17 -8.31
N VAL A 681 12.49 9.42 -8.71
CA VAL A 681 13.21 10.09 -9.81
C VAL A 681 14.66 10.39 -9.42
N LEU A 682 14.91 10.81 -8.19
CA LEU A 682 16.27 11.00 -7.65
C LEU A 682 17.05 9.68 -7.61
N ALA A 683 16.40 8.58 -7.18
CA ALA A 683 16.97 7.25 -7.23
C ALA A 683 17.19 6.73 -8.67
N ILE A 684 16.39 7.12 -9.66
CA ILE A 684 16.65 6.86 -11.09
C ILE A 684 17.87 7.65 -11.57
N ALA A 685 18.07 8.87 -11.08
CA ALA A 685 19.20 9.74 -11.43
C ALA A 685 20.51 9.41 -10.67
N GLY A 686 20.57 8.32 -9.89
CA GLY A 686 21.73 7.95 -9.06
C GLY A 686 21.98 8.90 -7.88
N VAL A 687 21.02 9.78 -7.55
CA VAL A 687 21.13 10.73 -6.44
C VAL A 687 20.73 10.03 -5.14
N ASN A 688 21.73 9.47 -4.47
CA ASN A 688 21.60 9.00 -3.10
C ASN A 688 21.31 10.19 -2.15
N PRO A 689 20.57 9.97 -1.04
CA PRO A 689 20.43 10.98 0.01
C PRO A 689 21.81 11.31 0.59
N PRO A 690 22.05 12.55 1.03
CA PRO A 690 23.37 12.98 1.51
C PRO A 690 23.79 12.15 2.74
N ALA A 691 25.01 11.61 2.70
CA ALA A 691 25.58 10.89 3.82
C ALA A 691 25.66 11.80 5.07
N TRP A 692 25.46 11.19 6.25
CA TRP A 692 25.34 11.88 7.54
C TRP A 692 26.56 12.75 7.91
N GLN A 693 27.70 12.57 7.23
CA GLN A 693 28.96 13.31 7.36
C GLN A 693 28.85 14.84 7.19
N SER A 694 27.69 15.37 6.80
CA SER A 694 27.50 16.76 6.38
C SER A 694 26.55 17.60 7.25
N VAL A 695 25.86 17.04 8.25
CA VAL A 695 24.81 17.76 9.02
C VAL A 695 25.11 17.82 10.53
N THR A 696 25.32 19.02 11.04
CA THR A 696 25.77 19.33 12.41
C THR A 696 24.72 19.20 13.52
N MET A 697 23.61 18.48 13.29
CA MET A 697 22.40 18.52 14.13
C MET A 697 22.11 17.22 14.91
N LEU A 698 23.14 16.50 15.40
CA LEU A 698 22.97 15.23 16.11
C LEU A 698 23.75 14.97 17.43
N PRO A 699 24.23 15.95 18.23
CA PRO A 699 24.84 15.65 19.55
C PRO A 699 23.91 14.80 20.45
N LEU A 700 22.69 15.27 20.70
CA LEU A 700 21.76 14.71 21.69
C LEU A 700 21.40 13.23 21.50
N VAL A 701 21.33 12.73 20.25
CA VAL A 701 20.97 11.33 19.97
C VAL A 701 22.20 10.42 20.08
N ILE A 702 23.37 10.89 19.64
CA ILE A 702 24.64 10.18 19.79
C ILE A 702 24.98 10.07 21.27
N ASP A 703 24.86 11.16 22.04
CA ASP A 703 25.06 11.20 23.49
C ASP A 703 24.14 10.19 24.20
N PHE A 704 22.86 10.12 23.84
CA PHE A 704 21.90 9.17 24.45
C PHE A 704 22.26 7.70 24.18
N ILE A 705 22.71 7.37 22.96
CA ILE A 705 23.11 6.01 22.60
C ILE A 705 24.45 5.63 23.27
N LEU A 706 25.42 6.55 23.30
CA LEU A 706 26.67 6.37 24.05
C LEU A 706 26.41 6.15 25.54
N GLU A 707 25.57 6.99 26.16
CA GLU A 707 25.23 6.87 27.57
C GLU A 707 24.46 5.56 27.87
N ALA A 708 23.65 5.06 26.93
CA ALA A 708 23.01 3.74 27.04
C ALA A 708 24.02 2.59 26.99
N LEU A 709 25.01 2.63 26.09
CA LEU A 709 26.03 1.59 25.96
C LEU A 709 27.06 1.60 27.10
N LEU A 710 27.41 2.79 27.62
CA LEU A 710 28.30 2.97 28.78
C LEU A 710 27.66 2.54 30.11
N LYS A 711 26.32 2.46 30.20
CA LYS A 711 25.63 1.91 31.38
C LYS A 711 25.85 0.39 31.54
N HIS A 712 26.15 -0.33 30.46
CA HIS A 712 26.45 -1.77 30.50
C HIS A 712 27.75 -2.04 31.28
N THR A 713 27.76 -3.05 32.16
CA THR A 713 28.87 -3.34 33.09
C THR A 713 30.23 -3.39 32.41
N ASP A 714 30.30 -4.14 31.32
CA ASP A 714 31.47 -4.40 30.48
C ASP A 714 32.15 -3.11 30.00
N ASN A 715 31.35 -2.09 29.67
CA ASN A 715 31.80 -0.88 28.99
C ASN A 715 32.10 0.28 29.97
N ARG A 716 31.94 0.06 31.29
CA ARG A 716 32.21 1.08 32.32
C ARG A 716 33.70 1.35 32.53
N GLU A 717 34.56 0.46 32.04
CA GLU A 717 36.02 0.56 32.12
C GLU A 717 36.62 0.48 30.71
N CYS A 718 37.64 1.29 30.46
CA CYS A 718 38.41 1.29 29.22
C CYS A 718 38.88 -0.13 28.87
N ALA A 719 38.65 -0.56 27.62
CA ALA A 719 38.97 -1.91 27.16
C ALA A 719 40.42 -2.31 27.45
N ASP A 720 41.35 -1.35 27.35
CA ASP A 720 42.79 -1.55 27.53
C ASP A 720 43.24 -1.18 28.95
N CYS A 721 43.26 0.11 29.31
CA CYS A 721 43.83 0.57 30.59
C CYS A 721 42.88 0.48 31.80
N ARG A 722 41.66 -0.05 31.66
CA ARG A 722 40.62 -0.18 32.70
C ARG A 722 40.25 1.11 33.46
N SER A 723 40.67 2.28 32.98
CA SER A 723 40.19 3.56 33.54
C SER A 723 38.66 3.67 33.44
N LYS A 724 38.03 4.10 34.54
CA LYS A 724 36.57 4.17 34.67
C LYS A 724 36.00 5.31 33.84
N ALA A 725 34.80 5.11 33.30
CA ALA A 725 34.10 6.02 32.38
C ALA A 725 34.93 6.39 31.14
N PRO A 726 35.23 5.41 30.26
CA PRO A 726 35.79 5.70 28.92
C PRO A 726 34.89 6.69 28.17
N ARG A 727 35.52 7.64 27.47
CA ARG A 727 34.84 8.74 26.73
C ARG A 727 35.00 8.68 25.22
N TRP A 728 35.76 7.70 24.74
CA TRP A 728 36.04 7.47 23.32
C TRP A 728 35.67 6.03 22.97
N ALA A 729 35.54 5.72 21.68
CA ALA A 729 35.33 4.36 21.21
C ALA A 729 36.06 4.13 19.88
N SER A 730 36.69 2.96 19.73
CA SER A 730 37.19 2.50 18.44
C SER A 730 36.08 1.77 17.70
N VAL A 731 35.59 2.38 16.62
CA VAL A 731 34.48 1.87 15.80
C VAL A 731 34.84 0.51 15.18
N ASN A 732 36.00 0.44 14.54
CA ASN A 732 36.47 -0.75 13.81
C ASN A 732 36.69 -1.97 14.71
N LEU A 733 36.96 -1.74 16.01
CA LEU A 733 37.21 -2.79 17.00
C LEU A 733 36.02 -3.04 17.94
N GLY A 734 35.00 -2.18 17.94
CA GLY A 734 33.82 -2.31 18.79
C GLY A 734 34.07 -2.11 20.28
N ILE A 735 35.04 -1.26 20.66
CA ILE A 735 35.49 -1.08 22.06
C ILE A 735 35.46 0.36 22.56
N PHE A 736 35.17 0.55 23.84
CA PHE A 736 35.21 1.84 24.55
C PHE A 736 36.58 2.06 25.23
N ILE A 737 37.19 3.22 24.98
CA ILE A 737 38.57 3.56 25.33
C ILE A 737 38.69 4.96 25.99
N SER A 738 39.89 5.28 26.49
CA SER A 738 40.13 6.47 27.33
C SER A 738 41.01 7.52 26.65
N SER A 739 40.73 8.79 26.93
CA SER A 739 41.27 9.95 26.19
C SER A 739 42.78 10.16 26.29
N TYR A 740 43.46 9.46 27.20
CA TYR A 740 44.86 9.71 27.58
C TYR A 740 45.88 8.76 26.93
N VAL A 741 45.45 7.76 26.14
CA VAL A 741 46.33 6.63 25.75
C VAL A 741 46.22 6.22 24.26
N CYS A 742 45.38 6.88 23.46
CA CYS A 742 45.02 6.37 22.12
C CYS A 742 45.14 7.45 21.01
N THR A 743 46.36 7.81 20.63
CA THR A 743 46.64 8.76 19.52
C THR A 743 46.57 8.08 18.13
N ALA A 744 45.44 7.47 17.81
CA ALA A 744 45.07 7.08 16.43
C ALA A 744 43.57 6.70 16.35
N LEU A 745 42.72 7.61 15.89
CA LEU A 745 41.40 7.26 15.34
C LEU A 745 41.05 8.18 14.17
N GLU A 746 40.56 7.58 13.09
CA GLU A 746 40.01 8.26 11.92
C GLU A 746 38.54 8.68 12.17
N SER A 747 37.87 9.25 11.16
CA SER A 747 36.63 10.01 11.36
C SER A 747 35.43 9.15 11.80
N ILE A 748 34.52 9.80 12.54
CA ILE A 748 33.26 9.23 13.01
C ILE A 748 32.31 9.11 11.81
N ALA A 749 32.30 7.94 11.17
CA ALA A 749 31.48 7.65 9.98
C ALA A 749 30.43 6.54 10.18
N ASP A 750 30.81 5.38 10.73
CA ASP A 750 29.97 4.18 10.74
C ASP A 750 29.48 3.78 12.14
N TRP A 751 28.17 3.87 12.38
CA TRP A 751 27.56 3.49 13.66
C TRP A 751 26.20 2.79 13.50
N CYS A 752 26.17 1.46 13.65
CA CYS A 752 25.03 0.72 14.24
C CYS A 752 25.37 -0.76 14.59
N PRO A 753 25.91 -1.59 13.66
CA PRO A 753 25.95 -3.04 13.87
C PRO A 753 27.06 -3.52 14.84
N HIS A 754 28.31 -3.10 14.65
CA HIS A 754 29.45 -3.74 15.34
C HIS A 754 29.52 -3.45 16.86
N LEU A 755 29.18 -2.23 17.27
CA LEU A 755 29.16 -1.80 18.68
C LEU A 755 27.96 -2.31 19.49
N THR A 756 26.95 -2.90 18.83
CA THR A 756 25.86 -3.64 19.50
C THR A 756 26.08 -5.15 19.50
N ALA A 757 26.91 -5.66 18.59
CA ALA A 757 27.33 -7.07 18.55
C ALA A 757 28.52 -7.41 19.48
N THR A 758 29.21 -6.40 20.02
CA THR A 758 30.49 -6.53 20.73
C THR A 758 30.50 -5.69 22.00
N SER A 759 31.00 -6.23 23.11
CA SER A 759 31.29 -5.48 24.35
C SER A 759 32.78 -5.51 24.64
N ASN A 760 33.27 -4.61 25.50
CA ASN A 760 34.67 -4.61 25.94
C ASN A 760 35.13 -5.96 26.51
N VAL A 761 34.24 -6.72 27.18
CA VAL A 761 34.53 -8.07 27.67
C VAL A 761 34.66 -9.06 26.51
N LYS A 762 33.73 -9.06 25.56
CA LYS A 762 33.76 -9.96 24.39
C LYS A 762 34.95 -9.66 23.45
N ALA A 763 35.32 -8.40 23.31
CA ALA A 763 36.52 -8.00 22.56
C ALA A 763 37.79 -8.47 23.28
N ASN A 764 37.90 -8.28 24.60
CA ASN A 764 39.04 -8.77 25.37
C ASN A 764 39.11 -10.31 25.42
N GLN A 765 37.98 -11.02 25.38
CA GLN A 765 37.97 -12.50 25.22
C GLN A 765 38.60 -12.98 23.91
N TYR A 766 38.70 -12.12 22.89
CA TYR A 766 39.38 -12.40 21.64
C TYR A 766 40.82 -11.88 21.67
N TRP A 767 41.00 -10.56 21.78
CA TRP A 767 42.31 -9.88 21.72
C TRP A 767 43.21 -10.11 22.95
N GLU A 768 42.68 -10.61 24.06
CA GLU A 768 43.45 -10.95 25.27
C GLU A 768 43.38 -12.44 25.63
N SER A 769 43.04 -13.30 24.65
CA SER A 769 42.92 -14.75 24.86
C SER A 769 44.24 -15.45 25.22
N GLU A 770 45.38 -14.93 24.73
CA GLU A 770 46.73 -15.48 24.99
C GLU A 770 47.49 -14.75 26.11
N LEU A 771 46.90 -13.73 26.74
CA LEU A 771 47.56 -12.91 27.76
C LEU A 771 47.71 -13.68 29.10
N PRO A 772 48.89 -13.67 29.76
CA PRO A 772 49.07 -14.38 31.02
C PRO A 772 48.09 -13.91 32.11
N PRO A 773 47.57 -14.82 32.97
CA PRO A 773 46.53 -14.50 33.96
C PRO A 773 46.98 -13.57 35.11
N GLN A 774 48.25 -13.14 35.10
CA GLN A 774 48.82 -12.15 36.03
C GLN A 774 49.48 -10.97 35.28
N PHE A 775 49.17 -10.77 33.99
CA PHE A 775 49.73 -9.67 33.21
C PHE A 775 49.19 -8.32 33.68
N GLU A 776 50.07 -7.45 34.18
CA GLU A 776 49.73 -6.09 34.58
C GLU A 776 49.65 -5.17 33.34
N ARG A 777 48.43 -4.74 33.01
CA ARG A 777 48.18 -3.93 31.81
C ARG A 777 48.76 -2.52 31.94
N SER A 778 49.96 -2.31 31.41
CA SER A 778 50.52 -0.96 31.25
C SER A 778 49.69 -0.14 30.25
N SER A 779 49.45 1.13 30.56
CA SER A 779 48.83 2.10 29.63
C SER A 779 49.86 2.63 28.63
N SER A 780 50.51 1.74 27.88
CA SER A 780 51.56 2.10 26.92
C SER A 780 51.15 1.81 25.48
N ASP A 781 51.57 2.66 24.55
CA ASP A 781 51.48 2.45 23.10
C ASP A 781 52.02 1.07 22.69
N ALA A 782 53.06 0.58 23.37
CA ALA A 782 53.66 -0.72 23.11
C ALA A 782 52.71 -1.88 23.41
N PHE A 783 51.88 -1.78 24.46
CA PHE A 783 50.84 -2.78 24.74
C PHE A 783 49.71 -2.71 23.70
N ILE A 784 49.22 -1.51 23.39
CA ILE A 784 48.09 -1.29 22.47
C ILE A 784 48.44 -1.65 21.01
N ARG A 785 49.74 -1.69 20.64
CA ARG A 785 50.23 -2.14 19.32
C ARG A 785 50.60 -3.63 19.26
N ALA A 786 50.63 -4.32 20.41
CA ALA A 786 50.96 -5.75 20.52
C ALA A 786 49.73 -6.63 20.80
N LYS A 787 48.65 -6.00 21.29
CA LYS A 787 47.27 -6.50 21.35
C LYS A 787 46.57 -6.29 20.00
#